data_AF-S3C7E7-F1
#
_entry.id   AF-S3C7E7-F1
#
_cell.length_a   1.000
_cell.length_b   1.000
_cell.length_c   1.000
_cell.angle_alpha   90.00
_cell.angle_beta   90.00
_cell.angle_gamma   90.00
#
_symmetry.space_group_name_H-M   'P 1'
#
loop_
_entity.id
_entity.type
_entity.pdbx_description
1 polymer ?
#
loop_
_entity_poly.entity_id
_entity_poly.type
_entity_poly.pdbx_seq_one_letter_code
_entity_poly.pdbx_strand_id
1 'polypeptide(L)'
;MDVFAESPLPPLPLPRSVGTRADHPEEPKGINRHATPGPIQTNKFYANLLLGGQELPAYVIPYTVSWNKGRGPTHGWGLAVSYATPEQRVFGPTDGACNHPSRPASYYYSPPIIQNMVLDAAELMGSQTTLTVEQPRDMSLMVNLHAAPGLPPTIRFPIVQGQGFVTGLYHGAMPVLRSATAIKSFAHYDMPTKTSSGSWVRRFALQLGDSSTWLVYARNLPRTPNLELVHDEHNGAIVRMQRPFYGSVQVARMINSGNPQEWQAYDSAAGVFATGIQLKGKTSYEGKTGNYTFVFEKGDVAGEPEFMARTPLLMFALPHHYSAFGRTTQAAMQSYVALLTTTKGLARAVLADSWTMEEPELPADVGFLPWNPKTRRTVTHVPLSPSDKVSPALYKTMVDSAWKELQHYNIEGESDLDSMYFAGKALAKYACIILSAHSLLSNAPGMNEAVAAALVRLKACFARFSDNRQKHPLVYESTWGGIVSTAAYTTGDRMADFGGSFYNDHHFHYGYFVYTGAVIAHLDPDWLEQGVTSFANNGPAFVDMLVRDYASSMPNTQDSKRPLFPSFRSFDWYHGHSWAQGVFLAMDGKNQESSSEDVLSLYALRLWGEVRGDPVMVARASLMMAVQARSLQAYYYYGANLPGAQSDRLGAGGTQPQAFTGNKVVGILFENKMDHTTFFGGNPEYIHGIHMLPLLPCSPYARPPAYVADEWNDMWANGRADAVDSGWRGVLYGNLATADPQAALAFFGRPDFQDGWLDQGASRTWYLCYAAALLEG
;
A
#
# COMPACT_ATOMS: atom_id res chain seq x y z
N MET A 1 -0.82 7.43 -23.14
CA MET A 1 0.47 7.76 -22.49
C MET A 1 0.94 6.55 -21.71
N ASP A 2 2.16 6.06 -21.93
CA ASP A 2 2.76 5.01 -21.09
C ASP A 2 3.07 5.61 -19.71
N VAL A 3 2.56 4.99 -18.64
CA VAL A 3 2.68 5.52 -17.27
C VAL A 3 3.92 5.02 -16.54
N PHE A 4 4.56 3.96 -17.04
CA PHE A 4 5.78 3.39 -16.48
C PHE A 4 7.03 3.77 -17.28
N ALA A 5 6.87 4.57 -18.33
CA ALA A 5 7.98 5.23 -18.99
C ALA A 5 8.72 6.17 -18.03
N GLU A 6 9.98 6.45 -18.36
CA GLU A 6 10.74 7.49 -17.67
C GLU A 6 10.05 8.85 -17.82
N SER A 7 10.19 9.69 -16.80
CA SER A 7 9.74 11.08 -16.93
C SER A 7 10.48 11.75 -18.09
N PRO A 8 9.79 12.56 -18.93
CA PRO A 8 10.46 13.34 -19.95
C PRO A 8 11.40 14.41 -19.37
N LEU A 9 11.27 14.73 -18.09
CA LEU A 9 12.13 15.66 -17.38
C LEU A 9 13.13 14.89 -16.52
N PRO A 10 14.45 15.14 -16.66
CA PRO A 10 15.42 14.51 -15.79
C PRO A 10 15.17 14.97 -14.35
N PRO A 11 15.31 14.07 -13.36
CA PRO A 11 15.16 14.46 -11.96
C PRO A 11 16.24 15.47 -11.59
N LEU A 12 15.87 16.51 -10.85
CA LEU A 12 16.84 17.42 -10.26
C LEU A 12 17.79 16.64 -9.32
N PRO A 13 19.07 17.04 -9.20
CA PRO A 13 19.98 16.46 -8.22
C PRO A 13 19.43 16.70 -6.80
N LEU A 14 19.88 15.90 -5.84
CA LEU A 14 19.57 16.18 -4.43
C LEU A 14 20.00 17.62 -4.08
N PRO A 15 19.20 18.38 -3.31
CA PRO A 15 19.61 19.70 -2.85
C PRO A 15 20.96 19.63 -2.14
N ARG A 16 21.87 20.58 -2.40
CA ARG A 16 23.22 20.58 -1.81
C ARG A 16 23.21 20.69 -0.28
N SER A 17 22.13 21.21 0.28
CA SER A 17 21.87 21.30 1.73
C SER A 17 21.59 19.94 2.38
N VAL A 18 21.30 18.91 1.59
CA VAL A 18 21.01 17.55 2.08
C VAL A 18 22.29 16.73 2.06
N GLY A 19 22.81 16.44 3.26
CA GLY A 19 23.97 15.58 3.44
C GLY A 19 23.64 14.09 3.23
N THR A 20 24.69 13.28 3.08
CA THR A 20 24.57 11.82 2.98
C THR A 20 25.07 11.15 4.26
N ARG A 21 24.38 10.07 4.65
CA ARG A 21 24.75 9.17 5.74
C ARG A 21 24.85 7.74 5.22
N ALA A 22 25.74 6.96 5.83
CA ALA A 22 25.96 5.55 5.49
C ALA A 22 25.65 4.62 6.67
N ASP A 23 24.97 5.15 7.68
CA ASP A 23 24.54 4.47 8.89
C ASP A 23 23.02 4.59 9.04
N HIS A 24 22.36 3.45 9.20
CA HIS A 24 20.98 3.38 9.70
C HIS A 24 20.97 2.56 10.99
N PRO A 25 20.27 2.99 12.07
CA PRO A 25 20.25 2.25 13.34
C PRO A 25 19.72 0.82 13.21
N GLU A 26 18.83 0.58 12.25
CA GLU A 26 18.34 -0.76 11.89
C GLU A 26 18.93 -1.18 10.54
N GLU A 27 19.98 -2.00 10.54
CA GLU A 27 20.62 -2.49 9.31
C GLU A 27 19.89 -3.72 8.73
N PRO A 28 19.76 -3.82 7.38
CA PRO A 28 19.18 -4.99 6.74
C PRO A 28 20.01 -6.24 6.99
N LYS A 29 19.36 -7.33 7.39
CA LYS A 29 19.96 -8.65 7.61
C LYS A 29 19.93 -9.51 6.35
N GLY A 30 20.95 -10.34 6.19
CA GLY A 30 21.01 -11.36 5.15
C GLY A 30 21.18 -10.83 3.71
N ILE A 31 21.49 -9.54 3.51
CA ILE A 31 21.72 -8.98 2.17
C ILE A 31 23.21 -8.84 1.87
N ASN A 32 23.65 -9.37 0.73
CA ASN A 32 24.96 -9.07 0.16
C ASN A 32 24.89 -7.76 -0.65
N ARG A 33 25.42 -6.67 -0.09
CA ARG A 33 25.40 -5.32 -0.69
C ARG A 33 26.27 -5.19 -1.95
N HIS A 34 27.24 -6.09 -2.15
CA HIS A 34 27.99 -6.15 -3.41
C HIS A 34 27.15 -6.77 -4.54
N ALA A 35 26.38 -7.81 -4.23
CA ALA A 35 25.50 -8.49 -5.17
C ALA A 35 24.16 -7.77 -5.39
N THR A 36 23.71 -6.97 -4.42
CA THR A 36 22.50 -6.13 -4.49
C THR A 36 22.89 -4.65 -4.43
N PRO A 37 23.49 -4.11 -5.49
CA PRO A 37 23.89 -2.71 -5.54
C PRO A 37 22.67 -1.77 -5.62
N GLY A 38 22.57 -0.79 -4.71
CA GLY A 38 21.56 0.26 -4.76
C GLY A 38 20.61 0.26 -3.56
N PRO A 39 19.46 0.96 -3.67
CA PRO A 39 18.49 1.13 -2.60
C PRO A 39 17.74 -0.19 -2.36
N ILE A 40 17.34 -0.40 -1.11
CA ILE A 40 16.55 -1.54 -0.64
C ILE A 40 15.15 -1.03 -0.31
N GLN A 41 14.14 -1.83 -0.64
CA GLN A 41 12.75 -1.55 -0.28
C GLN A 41 12.52 -1.61 1.24
N THR A 42 11.69 -0.71 1.75
CA THR A 42 11.44 -0.55 3.20
C THR A 42 10.01 -0.90 3.60
N ASN A 43 9.01 -0.55 2.78
CA ASN A 43 7.58 -0.66 3.09
C ASN A 43 6.92 -1.83 2.33
N LYS A 44 7.61 -2.97 2.22
CA LYS A 44 7.14 -4.14 1.47
C LYS A 44 6.91 -5.37 2.36
N PHE A 45 6.05 -6.27 1.90
CA PHE A 45 5.54 -7.45 2.62
C PHE A 45 6.61 -8.37 3.23
N TYR A 46 7.85 -8.30 2.75
CA TYR A 46 8.97 -9.14 3.19
C TYR A 46 9.93 -8.45 4.17
N ALA A 47 9.63 -7.23 4.64
CA ALA A 47 10.55 -6.49 5.51
C ALA A 47 10.98 -7.30 6.74
N ASN A 48 10.09 -8.12 7.32
CA ASN A 48 10.42 -9.03 8.43
C ASN A 48 11.58 -10.00 8.12
N LEU A 49 11.78 -10.39 6.85
CA LEU A 49 12.88 -11.26 6.42
C LEU A 49 14.22 -10.52 6.30
N LEU A 50 14.21 -9.19 6.45
CA LEU A 50 15.39 -8.32 6.44
C LEU A 50 15.70 -7.75 7.83
N LEU A 51 14.92 -8.06 8.84
CA LEU A 51 14.98 -7.42 10.16
C LEU A 51 15.11 -8.46 11.27
N GLY A 52 15.59 -8.02 12.44
CA GLY A 52 15.61 -8.86 13.64
C GLY A 52 16.30 -10.21 13.45
N GLY A 53 15.65 -11.28 13.90
CA GLY A 53 16.13 -12.65 13.72
C GLY A 53 15.61 -13.36 12.47
N GLN A 54 14.90 -12.64 11.59
CA GLN A 54 14.30 -13.09 10.32
C GLN A 54 13.25 -14.21 10.46
N GLU A 55 12.68 -14.40 11.65
CA GLU A 55 11.66 -15.43 11.93
C GLU A 55 10.21 -14.98 11.70
N LEU A 56 9.97 -13.66 11.64
CA LEU A 56 8.60 -13.14 11.53
C LEU A 56 8.06 -13.32 10.11
N PRO A 57 6.72 -13.35 9.95
CA PRO A 57 6.12 -13.76 8.69
C PRO A 57 6.25 -12.71 7.59
N ALA A 58 6.31 -13.18 6.34
CA ALA A 58 6.07 -12.39 5.14
C ALA A 58 4.75 -12.83 4.50
N TYR A 59 3.87 -11.86 4.24
CA TYR A 59 2.50 -12.10 3.80
C TYR A 59 2.39 -12.07 2.27
N VAL A 60 2.54 -13.24 1.65
CA VAL A 60 2.50 -13.46 0.19
C VAL A 60 1.11 -13.90 -0.26
N ILE A 61 0.10 -13.21 0.28
CA ILE A 61 -1.29 -13.64 0.38
C ILE A 61 -1.80 -14.35 -0.89
N PRO A 62 -2.50 -15.50 -0.76
CA PRO A 62 -3.17 -16.00 0.44
C PRO A 62 -2.29 -16.80 1.41
N TYR A 63 -1.06 -17.15 1.03
CA TYR A 63 -0.14 -17.83 1.94
C TYR A 63 0.64 -16.83 2.79
N THR A 64 1.17 -17.34 3.90
CA THR A 64 2.19 -16.64 4.69
C THR A 64 3.43 -17.54 4.78
N VAL A 65 4.61 -16.95 4.62
CA VAL A 65 5.89 -17.66 4.75
C VAL A 65 6.69 -17.15 5.93
N SER A 66 7.34 -18.05 6.66
CA SER A 66 8.20 -17.69 7.79
C SER A 66 9.36 -18.67 7.94
N TRP A 67 10.51 -18.20 8.42
CA TRP A 67 11.64 -19.08 8.71
C TRP A 67 11.46 -19.73 10.08
N ASN A 68 11.38 -21.06 10.13
CA ASN A 68 11.06 -21.77 11.36
C ASN A 68 12.16 -21.73 12.41
N LYS A 69 13.43 -21.74 12.00
CA LYS A 69 14.59 -21.63 12.90
C LYS A 69 14.54 -22.59 14.11
N GLY A 70 14.10 -23.83 13.88
CA GLY A 70 13.93 -24.87 14.91
C GLY A 70 12.75 -24.68 15.87
N ARG A 71 11.91 -23.66 15.67
CA ARG A 71 10.75 -23.35 16.51
C ARG A 71 9.49 -24.08 16.06
N GLY A 72 8.48 -24.08 16.95
CA GLY A 72 7.18 -24.67 16.70
C GLY A 72 7.20 -26.20 16.68
N PRO A 73 6.05 -26.84 16.43
CA PRO A 73 5.87 -28.28 16.56
C PRO A 73 6.71 -29.12 15.58
N THR A 74 7.15 -28.54 14.45
CA THR A 74 7.94 -29.28 13.45
C THR A 74 9.43 -29.38 13.81
N HIS A 75 9.92 -28.51 14.68
CA HIS A 75 11.35 -28.30 14.97
C HIS A 75 12.23 -28.15 13.71
N GLY A 76 11.65 -27.78 12.57
CA GLY A 76 12.32 -27.67 11.29
C GLY A 76 13.12 -26.37 11.14
N TRP A 77 14.10 -26.38 10.25
CA TRP A 77 14.93 -25.20 9.95
C TRP A 77 14.60 -24.56 8.60
N GLY A 78 13.71 -25.19 7.84
CA GLY A 78 13.19 -24.72 6.57
C GLY A 78 12.22 -23.55 6.65
N LEU A 79 11.62 -23.24 5.50
CA LEU A 79 10.59 -22.21 5.36
C LEU A 79 9.20 -22.82 5.55
N ALA A 80 8.45 -22.33 6.54
CA ALA A 80 7.05 -22.70 6.73
C ALA A 80 6.15 -21.99 5.73
N VAL A 81 5.14 -22.72 5.26
CA VAL A 81 4.02 -22.27 4.45
C VAL A 81 2.77 -22.40 5.29
N SER A 82 2.23 -21.25 5.68
CA SER A 82 1.05 -21.13 6.52
C SER A 82 -0.17 -20.76 5.69
N TYR A 83 -1.30 -21.37 6.01
CA TYR A 83 -2.62 -20.96 5.56
C TYR A 83 -3.60 -21.08 6.74
N ALA A 84 -4.04 -19.95 7.25
CA ALA A 84 -5.08 -19.90 8.27
C ALA A 84 -6.46 -19.98 7.61
N THR A 85 -7.29 -20.92 8.07
CA THR A 85 -8.66 -21.04 7.56
C THR A 85 -9.56 -19.95 8.16
N PRO A 86 -10.69 -19.62 7.52
CA PRO A 86 -11.63 -18.61 8.02
C PRO A 86 -12.10 -18.89 9.46
N GLU A 87 -12.24 -20.16 9.82
CA GLU A 87 -12.68 -20.64 11.14
C GLU A 87 -11.63 -20.42 12.23
N GLN A 88 -10.37 -20.24 11.85
CA GLN A 88 -9.26 -20.00 12.79
C GLN A 88 -9.10 -18.52 13.12
N ARG A 89 -9.86 -17.62 12.49
CA ARG A 89 -9.83 -16.19 12.81
C ARG A 89 -10.25 -15.96 14.26
N VAL A 90 -9.53 -15.05 14.90
CA VAL A 90 -9.84 -14.59 16.25
C VAL A 90 -10.48 -13.23 16.14
N PHE A 91 -11.69 -13.10 16.69
CA PHE A 91 -12.43 -11.83 16.74
C PHE A 91 -12.30 -11.21 18.12
N GLY A 92 -12.14 -9.89 18.14
CA GLY A 92 -12.16 -9.06 19.34
C GLY A 92 -13.57 -8.91 19.94
N PRO A 93 -13.66 -8.21 21.07
CA PRO A 93 -14.94 -7.96 21.73
C PRO A 93 -15.90 -7.09 20.88
N THR A 94 -17.19 -7.15 21.21
CA THR A 94 -18.30 -6.52 20.46
C THR A 94 -18.93 -5.31 21.18
N ASP A 95 -18.21 -4.75 22.12
CA ASP A 95 -18.56 -3.56 22.93
C ASP A 95 -17.53 -2.44 22.73
N GLY A 96 -16.95 -2.36 21.52
CA GLY A 96 -16.03 -1.29 21.14
C GLY A 96 -16.64 0.11 21.29
N ALA A 97 -15.76 1.11 21.37
CA ALA A 97 -16.10 2.49 21.74
C ALA A 97 -17.13 3.18 20.83
N CYS A 98 -17.31 2.71 19.59
CA CYS A 98 -18.20 3.31 18.60
C CYS A 98 -19.70 3.00 18.78
N ASN A 99 -20.10 2.19 19.77
CA ASN A 99 -21.51 1.92 20.11
C ASN A 99 -22.41 1.59 18.89
N HIS A 100 -21.85 0.96 17.86
CA HIS A 100 -22.60 0.61 16.64
C HIS A 100 -23.79 -0.29 16.98
N PRO A 101 -24.97 -0.08 16.37
CA PRO A 101 -26.16 -0.90 16.63
C PRO A 101 -25.95 -2.40 16.39
N SER A 102 -25.10 -2.74 15.42
CA SER A 102 -24.79 -4.12 15.02
C SER A 102 -23.80 -4.83 15.96
N ARG A 103 -23.17 -4.12 16.90
CA ARG A 103 -22.15 -4.64 17.82
C ARG A 103 -21.06 -5.48 17.10
N PRO A 104 -20.35 -4.89 16.13
CA PRO A 104 -19.27 -5.56 15.41
C PRO A 104 -18.08 -5.85 16.32
N ALA A 105 -17.26 -6.83 15.94
CA ALA A 105 -15.99 -7.10 16.59
C ALA A 105 -15.03 -5.91 16.43
N SER A 106 -14.31 -5.55 17.50
CA SER A 106 -13.37 -4.43 17.49
C SER A 106 -12.11 -4.70 16.67
N TYR A 107 -11.72 -5.96 16.51
CA TYR A 107 -10.64 -6.37 15.62
C TYR A 107 -10.88 -7.80 15.13
N TYR A 108 -10.13 -8.21 14.13
CA TYR A 108 -9.89 -9.63 13.88
C TYR A 108 -8.48 -9.86 13.32
N TYR A 109 -7.94 -11.04 13.56
CA TYR A 109 -6.67 -11.48 12.96
C TYR A 109 -6.69 -12.99 12.71
N SER A 110 -5.74 -13.46 11.91
CA SER A 110 -5.51 -14.88 11.68
C SER A 110 -4.25 -15.37 12.40
N PRO A 111 -4.16 -16.62 12.87
CA PRO A 111 -2.92 -17.14 13.43
C PRO A 111 -1.76 -16.98 12.42
N PRO A 112 -0.73 -16.17 12.75
CA PRO A 112 0.22 -15.67 11.75
C PRO A 112 1.19 -16.75 11.26
N ILE A 113 1.46 -17.76 12.08
CA ILE A 113 2.35 -18.87 11.75
C ILE A 113 1.64 -20.17 12.09
N ILE A 114 1.29 -20.92 11.04
CA ILE A 114 0.78 -22.29 11.14
C ILE A 114 1.71 -23.13 10.27
N GLN A 115 2.46 -24.05 10.87
CA GLN A 115 3.39 -24.90 10.13
C GLN A 115 2.62 -26.00 9.37
N ASN A 116 1.67 -25.64 8.50
CA ASN A 116 0.88 -26.59 7.72
C ASN A 116 1.81 -27.45 6.85
N MET A 117 2.76 -26.80 6.18
CA MET A 117 3.84 -27.45 5.44
C MET A 117 5.15 -26.68 5.65
N VAL A 118 6.25 -27.39 5.82
CA VAL A 118 7.60 -26.82 5.91
C VAL A 118 8.45 -27.43 4.83
N LEU A 119 8.98 -26.58 3.94
CA LEU A 119 9.97 -26.96 2.93
C LEU A 119 11.36 -26.88 3.58
N ASP A 120 11.92 -28.04 3.90
CA ASP A 120 13.14 -28.21 4.69
C ASP A 120 14.13 -29.15 3.98
N ALA A 121 15.34 -29.28 4.51
CA ALA A 121 16.32 -30.24 4.02
C ALA A 121 17.08 -30.90 5.18
N ALA A 122 17.54 -32.14 4.99
CA ALA A 122 18.27 -32.87 6.03
C ALA A 122 19.60 -32.18 6.40
N GLU A 123 20.17 -31.39 5.49
CA GLU A 123 21.37 -30.60 5.72
C GLU A 123 21.13 -29.37 6.61
N LEU A 124 19.88 -28.92 6.74
CA LEU A 124 19.48 -27.80 7.60
C LEU A 124 19.20 -28.33 9.01
N MET A 125 20.23 -28.55 9.81
CA MET A 125 20.04 -28.99 11.19
C MET A 125 20.96 -28.22 12.14
N GLY A 126 20.40 -27.20 12.80
CA GLY A 126 21.00 -26.57 13.96
C GLY A 126 21.18 -25.06 13.84
N SER A 127 21.72 -24.48 14.90
CA SER A 127 21.89 -23.02 15.05
C SER A 127 22.84 -22.37 14.02
N GLN A 128 23.45 -23.15 13.13
CA GLN A 128 24.30 -22.67 12.05
C GLN A 128 23.51 -22.26 10.81
N THR A 129 22.26 -22.69 10.66
CA THR A 129 21.46 -22.32 9.49
C THR A 129 21.26 -20.80 9.42
N THR A 130 21.50 -20.21 8.26
CA THR A 130 21.33 -18.77 8.03
C THR A 130 20.41 -18.50 6.85
N LEU A 131 19.66 -17.40 6.94
CA LEU A 131 18.82 -16.88 5.86
C LEU A 131 19.52 -15.69 5.19
N THR A 132 19.60 -15.73 3.86
CA THR A 132 19.98 -14.56 3.05
C THR A 132 18.86 -14.19 2.08
N VAL A 133 18.86 -12.94 1.64
CA VAL A 133 17.92 -12.40 0.66
C VAL A 133 18.69 -11.81 -0.52
N GLU A 134 18.23 -12.12 -1.71
CA GLU A 134 18.71 -11.60 -2.98
C GLU A 134 17.58 -10.87 -3.72
N GLN A 135 17.93 -9.81 -4.43
CA GLN A 135 17.01 -9.08 -5.31
C GLN A 135 15.67 -8.67 -4.64
N PRO A 136 15.69 -7.95 -3.50
CA PRO A 136 14.48 -7.41 -2.89
C PRO A 136 13.86 -6.32 -3.79
N ARG A 137 12.93 -6.73 -4.65
CA ARG A 137 12.18 -5.87 -5.59
C ARG A 137 10.84 -5.46 -4.97
N ASP A 138 10.08 -4.61 -5.66
CA ASP A 138 8.77 -4.13 -5.19
C ASP A 138 7.82 -5.26 -4.77
N MET A 139 7.61 -6.26 -5.63
CA MET A 139 6.64 -7.35 -5.39
C MET A 139 7.29 -8.75 -5.33
N SER A 140 8.61 -8.85 -5.27
CA SER A 140 9.31 -10.14 -5.18
C SER A 140 10.68 -10.06 -4.51
N LEU A 141 11.16 -11.22 -4.08
CA LEU A 141 12.52 -11.43 -3.58
C LEU A 141 12.91 -12.90 -3.76
N MET A 142 14.19 -13.19 -3.64
CA MET A 142 14.71 -14.55 -3.51
C MET A 142 15.21 -14.75 -2.08
N VAL A 143 14.65 -15.72 -1.37
CA VAL A 143 15.10 -16.14 -0.03
C VAL A 143 15.99 -17.37 -0.18
N ASN A 144 17.13 -17.38 0.50
CA ASN A 144 18.03 -18.53 0.51
C ASN A 144 18.25 -19.03 1.94
N LEU A 145 18.15 -20.33 2.13
CA LEU A 145 18.60 -21.00 3.35
C LEU A 145 19.91 -21.72 3.10
N HIS A 146 20.87 -21.51 3.99
CA HIS A 146 22.19 -22.11 3.95
C HIS A 146 22.37 -22.99 5.17
N ALA A 147 22.95 -24.19 5.00
CA ALA A 147 23.27 -25.06 6.12
C ALA A 147 24.19 -24.40 7.16
N ALA A 148 25.13 -23.56 6.70
CA ALA A 148 26.01 -22.74 7.52
C ALA A 148 26.40 -21.44 6.79
N PRO A 149 26.88 -20.39 7.50
CA PRO A 149 27.33 -19.15 6.86
C PRO A 149 28.42 -19.42 5.83
N GLY A 150 28.33 -18.77 4.66
CA GLY A 150 29.33 -18.86 3.59
C GLY A 150 29.23 -20.10 2.69
N LEU A 151 28.38 -21.08 3.02
CA LEU A 151 28.09 -22.19 2.12
C LEU A 151 27.11 -21.75 1.00
N PRO A 152 27.07 -22.45 -0.14
CA PRO A 152 26.02 -22.25 -1.14
C PRO A 152 24.62 -22.46 -0.54
N PRO A 153 23.56 -21.83 -1.09
CA PRO A 153 22.19 -22.09 -0.68
C PRO A 153 21.84 -23.58 -0.76
N THR A 154 21.34 -24.13 0.34
CA THR A 154 20.77 -25.48 0.42
C THR A 154 19.39 -25.51 -0.26
N ILE A 155 18.58 -24.47 0.00
CA ILE A 155 17.27 -24.28 -0.62
C ILE A 155 17.13 -22.81 -0.99
N ARG A 156 16.59 -22.53 -2.17
CA ARG A 156 16.22 -21.17 -2.62
C ARG A 156 14.72 -21.08 -2.83
N PHE A 157 14.12 -19.96 -2.47
CA PHE A 157 12.69 -19.72 -2.54
C PHE A 157 12.43 -18.44 -3.34
N PRO A 158 12.00 -18.53 -4.61
CA PRO A 158 11.43 -17.38 -5.28
C PRO A 158 10.11 -17.03 -4.59
N ILE A 159 10.04 -15.83 -4.02
CA ILE A 159 8.88 -15.34 -3.31
C ILE A 159 8.28 -14.18 -4.09
N VAL A 160 7.03 -14.33 -4.53
CA VAL A 160 6.29 -13.33 -5.32
C VAL A 160 4.90 -13.16 -4.71
N GLN A 161 4.42 -11.91 -4.63
CA GLN A 161 3.05 -11.65 -4.19
C GLN A 161 2.02 -12.43 -5.02
N GLY A 162 1.03 -13.02 -4.34
CA GLY A 162 -0.03 -13.79 -5.00
C GLY A 162 0.41 -15.13 -5.57
N GLN A 163 1.56 -15.69 -5.19
CA GLN A 163 2.00 -16.97 -5.76
C GLN A 163 1.02 -18.12 -5.47
N GLY A 164 0.67 -18.88 -6.50
CA GLY A 164 -0.20 -20.06 -6.38
C GLY A 164 0.46 -21.25 -5.68
N PHE A 165 1.78 -21.34 -5.80
CA PHE A 165 2.62 -22.34 -5.16
C PHE A 165 3.74 -21.67 -4.39
N VAL A 166 4.05 -22.17 -3.19
CA VAL A 166 5.34 -21.88 -2.57
C VAL A 166 6.36 -22.89 -3.11
N THR A 167 7.46 -22.38 -3.66
CA THR A 167 8.45 -23.19 -4.38
C THR A 167 9.79 -23.19 -3.65
N GLY A 168 10.34 -24.38 -3.36
CA GLY A 168 11.71 -24.58 -2.92
C GLY A 168 12.57 -25.18 -4.05
N LEU A 169 13.70 -24.55 -4.34
CA LEU A 169 14.66 -24.98 -5.36
C LEU A 169 15.83 -25.68 -4.67
N TYR A 170 16.01 -26.97 -4.96
CA TYR A 170 17.03 -27.83 -4.39
C TYR A 170 18.11 -28.12 -5.42
N HIS A 171 19.38 -28.02 -5.00
CA HIS A 171 20.53 -28.32 -5.85
C HIS A 171 21.49 -29.27 -5.14
N GLY A 172 21.05 -30.52 -4.94
CA GLY A 172 21.83 -31.56 -4.29
C GLY A 172 21.62 -31.69 -2.79
N ALA A 173 20.57 -31.06 -2.25
CA ALA A 173 20.12 -31.26 -0.87
C ALA A 173 19.10 -32.41 -0.79
N MET A 174 18.82 -32.91 0.41
CA MET A 174 17.82 -33.97 0.67
C MET A 174 16.52 -33.37 1.20
N PRO A 175 15.47 -33.18 0.36
CA PRO A 175 14.21 -32.59 0.79
C PRO A 175 13.57 -33.30 1.97
N VAL A 176 13.11 -32.50 2.93
CA VAL A 176 12.31 -32.93 4.07
C VAL A 176 11.05 -32.07 4.08
N LEU A 177 9.88 -32.71 4.03
CA LEU A 177 8.60 -32.05 4.21
C LEU A 177 8.08 -32.36 5.60
N ARG A 178 7.79 -31.30 6.37
CA ARG A 178 7.27 -31.41 7.73
C ARG A 178 5.91 -30.75 7.84
N SER A 179 5.08 -31.24 8.74
CA SER A 179 3.82 -30.59 9.12
C SER A 179 3.66 -30.54 10.64
N ALA A 180 2.95 -29.54 11.15
CA ALA A 180 2.56 -29.46 12.56
C ALA A 180 1.63 -30.61 12.99
N THR A 181 0.96 -31.23 12.03
CA THR A 181 0.08 -32.38 12.26
C THR A 181 0.58 -33.61 11.47
N ALA A 182 0.13 -34.80 11.84
CA ALA A 182 0.56 -36.02 11.15
C ALA A 182 0.20 -36.02 9.66
N ILE A 183 1.10 -36.49 8.81
CA ILE A 183 0.83 -36.78 7.39
C ILE A 183 0.21 -38.18 7.35
N LYS A 184 -1.10 -38.28 7.27
CA LYS A 184 -1.84 -39.56 7.34
C LYS A 184 -1.59 -40.45 6.13
N SER A 185 -1.45 -39.83 4.96
CA SER A 185 -1.15 -40.53 3.71
C SER A 185 -0.54 -39.58 2.69
N PHE A 186 0.31 -40.11 1.81
CA PHE A 186 0.68 -39.44 0.57
C PHE A 186 0.52 -40.42 -0.61
N ALA A 187 -0.28 -40.04 -1.60
CA ALA A 187 -0.40 -40.77 -2.86
C ALA A 187 0.44 -40.05 -3.92
N HIS A 188 1.14 -40.79 -4.78
CA HIS A 188 1.90 -40.19 -5.89
C HIS A 188 1.27 -40.56 -7.24
N TYR A 189 1.39 -39.64 -8.19
CA TYR A 189 0.91 -39.79 -9.56
C TYR A 189 1.99 -39.24 -10.50
N ASP A 190 2.45 -40.05 -11.44
CA ASP A 190 3.33 -39.58 -12.50
C ASP A 190 2.49 -38.82 -13.53
N MET A 191 2.79 -37.53 -13.73
CA MET A 191 2.08 -36.73 -14.72
C MET A 191 2.58 -37.07 -16.13
N PRO A 192 1.71 -37.05 -17.15
CA PRO A 192 2.06 -37.45 -18.52
C PRO A 192 3.09 -36.53 -19.21
N THR A 193 3.56 -35.48 -18.55
CA THR A 193 4.52 -34.49 -19.07
C THR A 193 5.97 -34.96 -18.92
N LYS A 194 6.35 -36.06 -19.57
CA LYS A 194 7.76 -36.35 -19.83
C LYS A 194 8.23 -35.43 -20.96
N THR A 195 9.16 -34.53 -20.68
CA THR A 195 9.72 -33.66 -21.71
C THR A 195 10.79 -34.42 -22.52
N SER A 196 11.11 -33.94 -23.72
CA SER A 196 12.09 -34.55 -24.62
C SER A 196 13.49 -34.68 -24.01
N SER A 197 13.82 -33.83 -23.03
CA SER A 197 15.06 -33.83 -22.25
C SER A 197 15.12 -34.91 -21.15
N GLY A 198 13.98 -35.55 -20.85
CA GLY A 198 13.85 -36.47 -19.72
C GLY A 198 13.64 -35.77 -18.37
N SER A 199 13.08 -34.54 -18.35
CA SER A 199 12.52 -33.89 -17.16
C SER A 199 11.04 -34.28 -16.99
N TRP A 200 10.57 -34.37 -15.74
CA TRP A 200 9.28 -34.95 -15.37
C TRP A 200 8.67 -34.09 -14.27
N VAL A 201 7.35 -33.96 -14.26
CA VAL A 201 6.63 -33.43 -13.10
C VAL A 201 5.95 -34.59 -12.39
N ARG A 202 6.21 -34.74 -11.10
CA ARG A 202 5.53 -35.73 -10.25
C ARG A 202 4.65 -35.01 -9.27
N ARG A 203 3.42 -35.50 -9.09
CA ARG A 203 2.47 -34.98 -8.11
C ARG A 203 2.37 -35.93 -6.93
N PHE A 204 2.28 -35.35 -5.73
CA PHE A 204 1.87 -36.03 -4.51
C PHE A 204 0.68 -35.29 -3.91
N ALA A 205 -0.24 -36.04 -3.32
CA ALA A 205 -1.35 -35.51 -2.54
C ALA A 205 -1.20 -35.96 -1.10
N LEU A 206 -0.92 -35.02 -0.20
CA LEU A 206 -0.71 -35.26 1.22
C LEU A 206 -2.01 -34.95 1.97
N GLN A 207 -2.48 -35.93 2.74
CA GLN A 207 -3.61 -35.77 3.65
C GLN A 207 -3.09 -35.57 5.07
N LEU A 208 -3.39 -34.44 5.68
CA LEU A 208 -2.88 -34.06 7.00
C LEU A 208 -3.83 -34.45 8.16
N GLY A 209 -3.33 -34.28 9.38
CA GLY A 209 -3.98 -34.58 10.65
C GLY A 209 -5.34 -33.91 10.80
N ASP A 210 -5.39 -32.65 10.39
CA ASP A 210 -6.51 -31.71 10.41
C ASP A 210 -7.50 -31.90 9.24
N SER A 211 -7.38 -32.99 8.48
CA SER A 211 -8.18 -33.28 7.29
C SER A 211 -7.93 -32.34 6.09
N SER A 212 -6.91 -31.47 6.15
CA SER A 212 -6.47 -30.71 4.99
C SER A 212 -5.73 -31.59 3.97
N THR A 213 -5.97 -31.31 2.69
CA THR A 213 -5.21 -31.86 1.56
C THR A 213 -4.24 -30.81 1.02
N TRP A 214 -2.99 -31.19 0.84
CA TRP A 214 -1.92 -30.38 0.25
C TRP A 214 -1.32 -31.10 -0.94
N LEU A 215 -1.17 -30.38 -2.05
CA LEU A 215 -0.49 -30.88 -3.24
C LEU A 215 0.99 -30.56 -3.14
N VAL A 216 1.82 -31.52 -3.54
CA VAL A 216 3.25 -31.34 -3.73
C VAL A 216 3.56 -31.69 -5.18
N TYR A 217 4.18 -30.76 -5.91
CA TYR A 217 4.69 -31.04 -7.25
C TYR A 217 6.20 -30.98 -7.24
N ALA A 218 6.84 -31.94 -7.89
CA ALA A 218 8.29 -31.98 -8.02
C ALA A 218 8.70 -32.04 -9.49
N ARG A 219 9.52 -31.10 -9.93
CA ARG A 219 10.16 -31.12 -11.25
C ARG A 219 11.65 -31.33 -11.08
N ASN A 220 12.18 -32.42 -11.63
CA ASN A 220 13.61 -32.73 -11.57
C ASN A 220 14.38 -32.04 -12.70
N LEU A 221 15.66 -31.82 -12.47
CA LEU A 221 16.62 -31.47 -13.51
C LEU A 221 16.80 -32.67 -14.47
N PRO A 222 17.10 -32.41 -15.76
CA PRO A 222 17.36 -33.48 -16.73
C PRO A 222 18.39 -34.48 -16.22
N ARG A 223 18.12 -35.79 -16.39
CA ARG A 223 19.01 -36.90 -16.00
C ARG A 223 19.30 -37.01 -14.49
N THR A 224 18.49 -36.39 -13.65
CA THR A 224 18.56 -36.55 -12.18
C THR A 224 17.40 -37.39 -11.66
N PRO A 225 17.54 -38.06 -10.49
CA PRO A 225 16.45 -38.86 -9.92
C PRO A 225 15.20 -38.01 -9.65
N ASN A 226 14.03 -38.62 -9.82
CA ASN A 226 12.77 -38.01 -9.39
C ASN A 226 12.73 -37.87 -7.87
N LEU A 227 11.87 -36.97 -7.39
CA LEU A 227 11.51 -36.95 -5.98
C LEU A 227 10.80 -38.27 -5.63
N GLU A 228 11.26 -38.91 -4.57
CA GLU A 228 10.64 -40.04 -3.91
C GLU A 228 10.49 -39.69 -2.44
N LEU A 229 9.27 -39.77 -1.92
CA LEU A 229 8.99 -39.48 -0.53
C LEU A 229 8.76 -40.79 0.20
N VAL A 230 9.38 -40.92 1.37
CA VAL A 230 9.11 -41.98 2.34
C VAL A 230 8.71 -41.37 3.66
N HIS A 231 7.85 -42.05 4.42
CA HIS A 231 7.59 -41.67 5.80
C HIS A 231 8.87 -41.73 6.61
N ASP A 232 9.04 -40.80 7.54
CA ASP A 232 10.01 -40.99 8.60
C ASP A 232 9.58 -42.14 9.52
N GLU A 233 10.56 -42.94 9.94
CA GLU A 233 10.33 -44.13 10.76
C GLU A 233 9.81 -43.79 12.16
N HIS A 234 10.10 -42.60 12.68
CA HIS A 234 9.85 -42.22 14.07
C HIS A 234 8.87 -41.05 14.23
N ASN A 235 8.55 -40.35 13.15
CA ASN A 235 7.69 -39.17 13.16
C ASN A 235 6.75 -39.14 11.96
N GLY A 236 5.48 -39.49 12.18
CA GLY A 236 4.43 -39.48 11.18
C GLY A 236 4.09 -38.10 10.60
N ALA A 237 4.66 -37.01 11.12
CA ALA A 237 4.52 -35.66 10.57
C ALA A 237 5.63 -35.28 9.57
N ILE A 238 6.50 -36.24 9.21
CA ILE A 238 7.62 -36.03 8.30
C ILE A 238 7.57 -37.04 7.14
N VAL A 239 7.73 -36.52 5.93
CA VAL A 239 8.12 -37.31 4.75
C VAL A 239 9.40 -36.74 4.17
N ARG A 240 10.27 -37.59 3.64
CA ARG A 240 11.61 -37.17 3.20
C ARG A 240 12.08 -37.93 1.97
N MET A 241 13.01 -37.32 1.26
CA MET A 241 13.84 -37.95 0.25
C MET A 241 15.13 -38.45 0.89
N GLN A 242 15.51 -39.70 0.64
CA GLN A 242 16.69 -40.34 1.27
C GLN A 242 18.00 -40.12 0.49
N ARG A 243 17.96 -39.40 -0.63
CA ARG A 243 19.12 -39.12 -1.50
C ARG A 243 19.07 -37.69 -2.04
N PRO A 244 20.20 -37.12 -2.51
CA PRO A 244 20.21 -35.76 -3.07
C PRO A 244 19.18 -35.56 -4.19
N PHE A 245 18.45 -34.46 -4.13
CA PHE A 245 17.49 -34.03 -5.14
C PHE A 245 17.95 -32.76 -5.84
N TYR A 246 17.68 -32.69 -7.14
CA TYR A 246 18.07 -31.61 -8.03
C TYR A 246 16.83 -31.17 -8.79
N GLY A 247 16.16 -30.11 -8.35
CA GLY A 247 14.87 -29.74 -8.90
C GLY A 247 14.08 -28.75 -8.06
N SER A 248 12.84 -28.49 -8.46
CA SER A 248 11.88 -27.71 -7.69
C SER A 248 10.91 -28.62 -6.94
N VAL A 249 10.52 -28.21 -5.74
CA VAL A 249 9.41 -28.76 -4.96
C VAL A 249 8.43 -27.64 -4.68
N GLN A 250 7.20 -27.79 -5.13
CA GLN A 250 6.13 -26.80 -5.05
C GLN A 250 5.02 -27.32 -4.15
N VAL A 251 4.47 -26.47 -3.29
CA VAL A 251 3.36 -26.84 -2.40
C VAL A 251 2.18 -25.89 -2.56
N ALA A 252 0.98 -26.46 -2.55
CA ALA A 252 -0.28 -25.71 -2.61
C ALA A 252 -1.37 -26.39 -1.77
N ARG A 253 -2.25 -25.58 -1.18
CA ARG A 253 -3.42 -26.03 -0.43
C ARG A 253 -4.59 -26.29 -1.38
N MET A 254 -5.30 -27.41 -1.19
CA MET A 254 -6.60 -27.65 -1.85
C MET A 254 -7.77 -27.29 -0.95
N ILE A 255 -8.82 -26.66 -1.47
CA ILE A 255 -10.05 -26.38 -0.71
C ILE A 255 -11.07 -27.50 -0.86
N ASN A 256 -11.21 -28.07 -2.05
CA ASN A 256 -12.11 -29.18 -2.31
C ASN A 256 -11.40 -30.27 -3.10
N SER A 257 -10.75 -31.19 -2.39
CA SER A 257 -10.06 -32.34 -2.99
C SER A 257 -10.98 -33.29 -3.76
N GLY A 258 -12.31 -33.17 -3.60
CA GLY A 258 -13.31 -33.86 -4.41
C GLY A 258 -13.62 -33.19 -5.75
N ASN A 259 -13.14 -31.98 -6.03
CA ASN A 259 -13.42 -31.24 -7.27
C ASN A 259 -12.33 -31.46 -8.33
N PRO A 260 -12.59 -32.22 -9.42
CA PRO A 260 -11.59 -32.49 -10.46
C PRO A 260 -11.05 -31.24 -11.15
N GLN A 261 -11.84 -30.16 -11.21
CA GLN A 261 -11.39 -28.90 -11.84
C GLN A 261 -10.25 -28.27 -11.05
N GLU A 262 -10.31 -28.30 -9.71
CA GLU A 262 -9.25 -27.76 -8.84
C GLU A 262 -7.93 -28.50 -9.06
N TRP A 263 -7.97 -29.84 -9.14
CA TRP A 263 -6.82 -30.64 -9.52
C TRP A 263 -6.25 -30.22 -10.87
N GLN A 264 -7.10 -30.11 -11.89
CA GLN A 264 -6.70 -29.75 -13.24
C GLN A 264 -6.02 -28.37 -13.30
N ALA A 265 -6.51 -27.38 -12.55
CA ALA A 265 -5.90 -26.07 -12.51
C ALA A 265 -4.47 -26.11 -11.93
N TYR A 266 -4.26 -26.80 -10.80
CA TYR A 266 -2.92 -26.96 -10.23
C TYR A 266 -2.02 -27.79 -11.14
N ASP A 267 -2.52 -28.89 -11.69
CA ASP A 267 -1.79 -29.75 -12.63
C ASP A 267 -1.30 -29.00 -13.87
N SER A 268 -2.12 -28.08 -14.40
CA SER A 268 -1.79 -27.30 -15.60
C SER A 268 -0.69 -26.27 -15.39
N ALA A 269 -0.43 -25.87 -14.14
CA ALA A 269 0.55 -24.85 -13.78
C ALA A 269 1.81 -25.42 -13.09
N ALA A 270 1.83 -26.72 -12.80
CA ALA A 270 2.91 -27.35 -12.08
C ALA A 270 4.23 -27.37 -12.86
N GLY A 271 5.34 -27.15 -12.16
CA GLY A 271 6.70 -27.20 -12.69
C GLY A 271 7.27 -25.85 -13.14
N VAL A 272 6.45 -24.82 -13.29
CA VAL A 272 6.89 -23.42 -13.49
C VAL A 272 6.56 -22.58 -12.25
N PHE A 273 7.27 -21.49 -12.04
CA PHE A 273 7.06 -20.57 -10.91
C PHE A 273 7.35 -19.12 -11.31
N ALA A 274 6.70 -18.18 -10.62
CA ALA A 274 6.97 -16.77 -10.80
C ALA A 274 8.27 -16.37 -10.08
N THR A 275 9.02 -15.43 -10.63
CA THR A 275 10.23 -14.84 -10.01
C THR A 275 10.12 -13.34 -9.78
N GLY A 276 9.13 -12.69 -10.37
CA GLY A 276 8.92 -11.26 -10.29
C GLY A 276 7.70 -10.81 -11.08
N ILE A 277 7.38 -9.53 -10.95
CA ILE A 277 6.28 -8.88 -11.67
C ILE A 277 6.84 -7.62 -12.31
N GLN A 278 6.65 -7.48 -13.62
CA GLN A 278 6.90 -6.26 -14.36
C GLN A 278 5.58 -5.54 -14.61
N LEU A 279 5.59 -4.23 -14.40
CA LEU A 279 4.44 -3.38 -14.62
C LEU A 279 4.46 -2.79 -16.03
N LYS A 280 3.30 -2.81 -16.69
CA LYS A 280 3.03 -2.06 -17.92
C LYS A 280 1.70 -1.34 -17.76
N GLY A 281 1.48 -0.24 -18.46
CA GLY A 281 0.23 0.48 -18.33
C GLY A 281 0.19 1.73 -19.16
N LYS A 282 -1.02 2.18 -19.46
CA LYS A 282 -1.22 3.41 -20.21
C LYS A 282 -2.52 4.08 -19.85
N THR A 283 -2.55 5.40 -20.00
CA THR A 283 -3.79 6.18 -20.04
C THR A 283 -4.18 6.51 -21.48
N SER A 284 -5.48 6.62 -21.73
CA SER A 284 -6.10 6.91 -23.03
C SER A 284 -7.20 7.96 -22.88
N TYR A 285 -7.66 8.52 -24.02
CA TYR A 285 -8.75 9.51 -24.07
C TYR A 285 -8.51 10.70 -23.14
N GLU A 286 -7.39 11.40 -23.33
CA GLU A 286 -7.01 12.57 -22.51
C GLU A 286 -6.91 12.23 -21.01
N GLY A 287 -6.52 11.01 -20.68
CA GLY A 287 -6.37 10.58 -19.30
C GLY A 287 -7.68 10.20 -18.61
N LYS A 288 -8.80 10.06 -19.33
CA LYS A 288 -10.10 9.66 -18.76
C LYS A 288 -10.22 8.16 -18.46
N THR A 289 -9.41 7.35 -19.14
CA THR A 289 -9.35 5.89 -18.95
C THR A 289 -7.91 5.43 -18.85
N GLY A 290 -7.69 4.29 -18.20
CA GLY A 290 -6.38 3.66 -18.14
C GLY A 290 -6.44 2.15 -18.07
N ASN A 291 -5.29 1.52 -18.24
CA ASN A 291 -5.07 0.13 -17.89
C ASN A 291 -3.68 -0.06 -17.31
N TYR A 292 -3.53 -1.14 -16.56
CA TYR A 292 -2.25 -1.63 -16.10
C TYR A 292 -2.21 -3.15 -16.24
N THR A 293 -1.01 -3.67 -16.41
CA THR A 293 -0.76 -5.08 -16.64
C THR A 293 0.35 -5.56 -15.71
N PHE A 294 0.08 -6.63 -14.98
CA PHE A 294 1.11 -7.44 -14.34
C PHE A 294 1.62 -8.44 -15.36
N VAL A 295 2.89 -8.34 -15.72
CA VAL A 295 3.59 -9.32 -16.56
C VAL A 295 4.47 -10.15 -15.62
N PHE A 296 4.12 -11.41 -15.43
CA PHE A 296 4.86 -12.26 -14.50
C PHE A 296 6.15 -12.75 -15.16
N GLU A 297 7.27 -12.54 -14.49
CA GLU A 297 8.52 -13.21 -14.83
C GLU A 297 8.41 -14.67 -14.43
N LYS A 298 8.68 -15.57 -15.37
CA LYS A 298 8.45 -17.01 -15.23
C LYS A 298 9.75 -17.78 -15.35
N GLY A 299 9.94 -18.76 -14.48
CA GLY A 299 11.08 -19.68 -14.52
C GLY A 299 10.65 -21.14 -14.37
N ASP A 300 11.53 -22.04 -14.80
CA ASP A 300 11.50 -23.47 -14.48
C ASP A 300 12.92 -23.93 -14.14
N VAL A 301 13.04 -25.03 -13.38
CA VAL A 301 14.35 -25.50 -12.92
C VAL A 301 15.17 -26.15 -14.05
N ALA A 302 14.54 -26.66 -15.10
CA ALA A 302 15.20 -27.35 -16.21
C ALA A 302 15.66 -26.40 -17.33
N GLY A 303 15.22 -25.14 -17.31
CA GLY A 303 15.55 -24.14 -18.33
C GLY A 303 14.97 -24.50 -19.70
N GLU A 304 13.76 -25.06 -19.76
CA GLU A 304 13.14 -25.58 -20.99
C GLU A 304 12.12 -24.59 -21.58
N PRO A 305 12.46 -23.83 -22.63
CA PRO A 305 11.60 -22.76 -23.14
C PRO A 305 10.24 -23.27 -23.63
N GLU A 306 10.19 -24.43 -24.28
CA GLU A 306 8.94 -25.02 -24.76
C GLU A 306 8.01 -25.46 -23.62
N PHE A 307 8.57 -25.89 -22.48
CA PHE A 307 7.79 -26.24 -21.30
C PHE A 307 7.24 -24.97 -20.66
N MET A 308 8.09 -23.96 -20.46
CA MET A 308 7.64 -22.67 -19.97
C MET A 308 6.58 -22.03 -20.86
N ALA A 309 6.72 -22.08 -22.18
CA ALA A 309 5.77 -21.45 -23.11
C ALA A 309 4.36 -22.07 -23.09
N ARG A 310 4.24 -23.38 -22.84
CA ARG A 310 2.94 -24.08 -22.81
C ARG A 310 2.31 -24.20 -21.42
N THR A 311 3.10 -24.03 -20.36
CA THR A 311 2.64 -24.16 -18.97
C THR A 311 2.35 -22.76 -18.41
N PRO A 312 1.08 -22.39 -18.18
CA PRO A 312 0.72 -21.11 -17.58
C PRO A 312 1.13 -21.04 -16.10
N LEU A 313 1.31 -19.83 -15.58
CA LEU A 313 1.35 -19.61 -14.13
C LEU A 313 -0.04 -19.67 -13.50
N LEU A 314 -0.11 -20.21 -12.28
CA LEU A 314 -1.25 -20.05 -11.38
C LEU A 314 -0.88 -19.00 -10.33
N MET A 315 -1.56 -17.87 -10.35
CA MET A 315 -1.36 -16.76 -9.41
C MET A 315 -2.71 -16.36 -8.81
N PHE A 316 -2.75 -15.93 -7.55
CA PHE A 316 -3.95 -15.52 -6.83
C PHE A 316 -4.18 -14.02 -6.97
N ALA A 317 -5.36 -13.64 -7.44
CA ALA A 317 -5.79 -12.26 -7.59
C ALA A 317 -6.73 -11.85 -6.45
N LEU A 318 -6.52 -10.65 -5.90
CA LEU A 318 -7.37 -10.06 -4.87
C LEU A 318 -8.67 -9.48 -5.43
N PRO A 319 -9.69 -9.22 -4.59
CA PRO A 319 -10.96 -8.66 -5.04
C PRO A 319 -10.90 -7.41 -5.91
N HIS A 320 -10.05 -6.44 -5.56
CA HIS A 320 -9.93 -5.23 -6.37
C HIS A 320 -9.31 -5.53 -7.76
N HIS A 321 -8.42 -6.53 -7.90
CA HIS A 321 -7.87 -6.95 -9.18
C HIS A 321 -8.95 -7.51 -10.11
N TYR A 322 -9.69 -8.53 -9.67
CA TYR A 322 -10.66 -9.18 -10.55
C TYR A 322 -11.92 -8.35 -10.78
N SER A 323 -12.18 -7.34 -9.94
CA SER A 323 -13.19 -6.31 -10.24
C SER A 323 -12.78 -5.39 -11.39
N ALA A 324 -11.48 -5.34 -11.70
CA ALA A 324 -10.91 -4.51 -12.76
C ALA A 324 -10.41 -5.34 -13.96
N PHE A 325 -10.47 -6.68 -13.94
CA PHE A 325 -9.92 -7.47 -15.04
C PHE A 325 -10.57 -7.16 -16.39
N GLY A 326 -9.71 -6.93 -17.39
CA GLY A 326 -10.13 -6.95 -18.78
C GLY A 326 -10.61 -8.35 -19.20
N ARG A 327 -11.36 -8.42 -20.29
CA ARG A 327 -12.07 -9.64 -20.73
C ARG A 327 -11.18 -10.89 -20.79
N THR A 328 -9.98 -10.77 -21.34
CA THR A 328 -9.04 -11.89 -21.49
C THR A 328 -8.57 -12.43 -20.14
N THR A 329 -8.19 -11.54 -19.22
CA THR A 329 -7.76 -11.94 -17.88
C THR A 329 -8.91 -12.53 -17.07
N GLN A 330 -10.11 -11.95 -17.18
CA GLN A 330 -11.31 -12.47 -16.53
C GLN A 330 -11.62 -13.91 -16.97
N ALA A 331 -11.46 -14.23 -18.25
CA ALA A 331 -11.67 -15.58 -18.78
C ALA A 331 -10.65 -16.62 -18.28
N ALA A 332 -9.48 -16.18 -17.82
CA ALA A 332 -8.43 -17.04 -17.26
C ALA A 332 -8.61 -17.33 -15.75
N MET A 333 -9.59 -16.71 -15.10
CA MET A 333 -9.86 -16.89 -13.68
C MET A 333 -10.49 -18.27 -13.40
N GLN A 334 -9.98 -18.97 -12.39
CA GLN A 334 -10.46 -20.28 -11.96
C GLN A 334 -11.39 -20.11 -10.76
N SER A 335 -12.70 -20.08 -11.01
CA SER A 335 -13.71 -19.79 -10.00
C SER A 335 -13.76 -20.80 -8.84
N TYR A 336 -13.22 -22.00 -9.05
CA TYR A 336 -13.20 -23.13 -8.13
C TYR A 336 -11.88 -23.25 -7.34
N VAL A 337 -10.87 -22.43 -7.63
CA VAL A 337 -9.62 -22.34 -6.83
C VAL A 337 -9.59 -20.97 -6.17
N ALA A 338 -9.98 -20.93 -4.90
CA ALA A 338 -10.09 -19.69 -4.15
C ALA A 338 -9.70 -19.89 -2.70
N LEU A 339 -8.84 -19.01 -2.18
CA LEU A 339 -8.36 -19.04 -0.80
C LEU A 339 -8.71 -17.73 -0.12
N LEU A 340 -9.35 -17.82 1.05
CA LEU A 340 -9.62 -16.63 1.84
C LEU A 340 -8.31 -16.07 2.37
N THR A 341 -8.07 -14.78 2.12
CA THR A 341 -6.88 -14.08 2.63
C THR A 341 -7.09 -13.65 4.09
N THR A 342 -6.00 -13.23 4.71
CA THR A 342 -6.00 -12.69 6.08
C THR A 342 -6.87 -11.45 6.22
N THR A 343 -6.78 -10.47 5.31
CA THR A 343 -7.49 -9.17 5.42
C THR A 343 -8.05 -8.61 4.09
N LYS A 344 -7.97 -9.35 2.99
CA LYS A 344 -8.34 -8.86 1.65
C LYS A 344 -9.48 -9.63 1.01
N GLY A 345 -10.23 -10.40 1.78
CA GLY A 345 -11.30 -11.25 1.27
C GLY A 345 -10.80 -12.42 0.43
N LEU A 346 -11.64 -12.91 -0.47
CA LEU A 346 -11.39 -14.13 -1.22
C LEU A 346 -10.43 -13.89 -2.39
N ALA A 347 -9.22 -14.45 -2.34
CA ALA A 347 -8.31 -14.46 -3.48
C ALA A 347 -8.68 -15.60 -4.43
N ARG A 348 -8.67 -15.34 -5.75
CA ARG A 348 -9.05 -16.31 -6.79
C ARG A 348 -7.87 -16.60 -7.70
N ALA A 349 -7.65 -17.87 -8.03
CA ALA A 349 -6.56 -18.24 -8.92
C ALA A 349 -6.85 -17.77 -10.36
N VAL A 350 -5.80 -17.40 -11.07
CA VAL A 350 -5.81 -17.04 -12.48
C VAL A 350 -4.71 -17.83 -13.17
N LEU A 351 -5.08 -18.54 -14.25
CA LEU A 351 -4.14 -19.31 -15.09
C LEU A 351 -3.68 -18.45 -16.27
N ALA A 352 -2.71 -17.58 -16.03
CA ALA A 352 -2.16 -16.69 -17.06
C ALA A 352 -0.77 -16.17 -16.67
N ASP A 353 0.04 -15.87 -17.68
CA ASP A 353 1.37 -15.24 -17.51
C ASP A 353 1.29 -13.71 -17.45
N SER A 354 0.10 -13.13 -17.71
CA SER A 354 -0.14 -11.71 -17.51
C SER A 354 -1.60 -11.40 -17.17
N TRP A 355 -1.79 -10.38 -16.35
CA TRP A 355 -3.11 -9.86 -15.97
C TRP A 355 -3.23 -8.42 -16.41
N THR A 356 -4.29 -8.08 -17.14
CA THR A 356 -4.60 -6.70 -17.47
C THR A 356 -5.84 -6.26 -16.71
N MET A 357 -5.69 -5.16 -15.98
CA MET A 357 -6.75 -4.46 -15.27
C MET A 357 -7.11 -3.19 -16.05
N GLU A 358 -8.39 -2.86 -16.10
CA GLU A 358 -8.98 -1.73 -16.80
C GLU A 358 -9.57 -0.75 -15.78
N GLU A 359 -9.21 0.53 -15.92
CA GLU A 359 -9.72 1.63 -15.12
C GLU A 359 -10.51 2.57 -16.02
N PRO A 360 -11.85 2.40 -16.11
CA PRO A 360 -12.68 3.14 -17.06
C PRO A 360 -12.91 4.60 -16.66
N GLU A 361 -12.58 4.98 -15.43
CA GLU A 361 -12.93 6.27 -14.84
C GLU A 361 -11.79 6.87 -14.03
N LEU A 362 -10.76 7.35 -14.70
CA LEU A 362 -9.65 8.06 -14.07
C LEU A 362 -10.06 9.46 -13.59
N PRO A 363 -9.38 10.03 -12.57
CA PRO A 363 -9.64 11.37 -12.04
C PRO A 363 -9.01 12.45 -12.94
N ALA A 364 -9.34 12.44 -14.24
CA ALA A 364 -8.71 13.31 -15.25
C ALA A 364 -8.85 14.81 -14.90
N ASP A 365 -10.04 15.21 -14.43
CA ASP A 365 -10.41 16.60 -14.12
C ASP A 365 -10.14 16.99 -12.66
N VAL A 366 -9.55 16.14 -11.81
CA VAL A 366 -9.26 16.48 -10.40
C VAL A 366 -8.01 17.37 -10.32
N GLY A 367 -8.18 18.68 -10.17
CA GLY A 367 -7.07 19.65 -10.10
C GLY A 367 -6.91 20.30 -8.73
N PHE A 368 -6.42 21.53 -8.71
CA PHE A 368 -6.16 22.32 -7.48
C PHE A 368 -7.42 22.76 -6.72
N LEU A 369 -8.54 22.96 -7.41
CA LEU A 369 -9.79 23.47 -6.83
C LEU A 369 -10.80 22.35 -6.60
N PRO A 370 -11.86 22.56 -5.79
CA PRO A 370 -12.83 21.52 -5.45
C PRO A 370 -13.35 20.78 -6.69
N TRP A 371 -13.34 19.45 -6.63
CA TRP A 371 -13.86 18.60 -7.71
C TRP A 371 -15.24 18.07 -7.35
N ASN A 372 -16.20 18.27 -8.25
CA ASN A 372 -17.57 17.88 -8.02
C ASN A 372 -17.82 16.45 -8.53
N PRO A 373 -18.18 15.49 -7.66
CA PRO A 373 -18.38 14.10 -8.05
C PRO A 373 -19.60 13.87 -8.95
N LYS A 374 -20.60 14.77 -8.95
CA LYS A 374 -21.80 14.66 -9.80
C LYS A 374 -21.51 15.08 -11.25
N THR A 375 -20.87 16.23 -11.42
CA THR A 375 -20.53 16.75 -12.76
C THR A 375 -19.20 16.19 -13.28
N ARG A 376 -18.41 15.58 -12.40
CA ARG A 376 -17.04 15.09 -12.62
C ARG A 376 -16.07 16.18 -13.08
N ARG A 377 -16.28 17.43 -12.65
CA ARG A 377 -15.47 18.58 -13.04
C ARG A 377 -14.92 19.33 -11.85
N THR A 378 -13.73 19.91 -12.02
CA THR A 378 -13.23 20.94 -11.10
C THR A 378 -14.10 22.18 -11.20
N VAL A 379 -14.49 22.71 -10.04
CA VAL A 379 -15.28 23.92 -9.89
C VAL A 379 -14.33 25.11 -9.73
N THR A 380 -14.44 26.09 -10.62
CA THR A 380 -13.50 27.21 -10.72
C THR A 380 -14.02 28.52 -10.12
N HIS A 381 -15.25 28.54 -9.64
CA HIS A 381 -15.87 29.71 -9.03
C HIS A 381 -16.91 29.29 -7.98
N VAL A 382 -17.18 30.15 -7.00
CA VAL A 382 -18.31 29.96 -6.09
C VAL A 382 -19.60 30.33 -6.83
N PRO A 383 -20.65 29.47 -6.85
CA PRO A 383 -21.89 29.77 -7.54
C PRO A 383 -22.70 30.86 -6.81
N LEU A 384 -22.42 32.12 -7.14
CA LEU A 384 -23.18 33.30 -6.69
C LEU A 384 -24.37 33.50 -7.65
N SER A 385 -25.59 33.12 -7.27
CA SER A 385 -26.77 33.27 -8.14
C SER A 385 -28.04 33.59 -7.33
N PRO A 386 -28.81 34.66 -7.66
CA PRO A 386 -30.02 35.13 -6.94
C PRO A 386 -31.15 34.12 -6.65
N SER A 387 -31.01 32.88 -7.12
CA SER A 387 -31.81 31.70 -6.75
C SER A 387 -31.21 30.95 -5.54
N ASP A 388 -30.55 31.70 -4.63
CA ASP A 388 -29.30 31.39 -3.91
C ASP A 388 -29.22 30.08 -3.11
N LYS A 389 -28.34 29.17 -3.53
CA LYS A 389 -27.75 28.17 -2.64
C LYS A 389 -26.59 28.77 -1.78
N VAL A 390 -26.01 29.92 -2.16
CA VAL A 390 -25.01 30.69 -1.38
C VAL A 390 -25.46 32.16 -1.28
N SER A 391 -25.86 32.60 -0.09
CA SER A 391 -26.35 33.98 0.11
C SER A 391 -25.21 35.03 0.15
N PRO A 392 -25.48 36.32 -0.13
CA PRO A 392 -24.49 37.38 0.05
C PRO A 392 -23.87 37.43 1.47
N ALA A 393 -24.64 37.09 2.50
CA ALA A 393 -24.15 37.01 3.88
C ALA A 393 -23.17 35.84 4.07
N LEU A 394 -23.43 34.69 3.44
CA LEU A 394 -22.53 33.54 3.48
C LEU A 394 -21.25 33.81 2.69
N TYR A 395 -21.34 34.44 1.52
CA TYR A 395 -20.16 34.89 0.77
C TYR A 395 -19.33 35.90 1.59
N LYS A 396 -19.98 36.84 2.27
CA LYS A 396 -19.28 37.75 3.20
C LYS A 396 -18.57 36.95 4.31
N THR A 397 -19.17 35.91 4.86
CA THR A 397 -18.56 35.04 5.87
C THR A 397 -17.31 34.32 5.34
N MET A 398 -17.32 33.88 4.08
CA MET A 398 -16.14 33.31 3.41
C MET A 398 -15.00 34.32 3.32
N VAL A 399 -15.32 35.54 2.87
CA VAL A 399 -14.34 36.62 2.75
C VAL A 399 -13.79 37.05 4.12
N ASP A 400 -14.64 37.21 5.12
CA ASP A 400 -14.23 37.56 6.49
C ASP A 400 -13.34 36.47 7.10
N SER A 401 -13.66 35.19 6.87
CA SER A 401 -12.83 34.05 7.27
C SER A 401 -11.47 34.09 6.58
N ALA A 402 -11.43 34.30 5.26
CA ALA A 402 -10.19 34.39 4.50
C ALA A 402 -9.29 35.51 5.01
N TRP A 403 -9.86 36.70 5.27
CA TRP A 403 -9.14 37.82 5.86
C TRP A 403 -8.53 37.47 7.21
N LYS A 404 -9.34 36.87 8.11
CA LYS A 404 -8.88 36.46 9.43
C LYS A 404 -7.70 35.50 9.34
N GLU A 405 -7.82 34.45 8.52
CA GLU A 405 -6.81 33.40 8.42
C GLU A 405 -5.54 33.88 7.68
N LEU A 406 -5.65 34.74 6.66
CA LEU A 406 -4.49 35.29 5.95
C LEU A 406 -3.67 36.28 6.78
N GLN A 407 -4.35 37.10 7.60
CA GLN A 407 -3.69 38.19 8.35
C GLN A 407 -3.28 37.79 9.76
N HIS A 408 -4.08 36.98 10.46
CA HIS A 408 -3.90 36.77 11.89
C HIS A 408 -3.27 35.42 12.25
N TYR A 409 -3.27 34.45 11.33
CA TYR A 409 -2.62 33.18 11.61
C TYR A 409 -1.10 33.28 11.46
N ASN A 410 -0.39 32.48 12.27
CA ASN A 410 1.05 32.51 12.41
C ASN A 410 1.69 31.34 11.64
N ILE A 411 1.84 31.50 10.32
CA ILE A 411 2.48 30.50 9.44
C ILE A 411 3.88 30.15 9.96
N GLU A 412 4.63 31.16 10.38
CA GLU A 412 6.02 31.05 10.82
C GLU A 412 6.13 30.15 12.05
N GLY A 413 5.29 30.37 13.06
CA GLY A 413 5.29 29.61 14.31
C GLY A 413 4.65 28.23 14.20
N GLU A 414 3.54 28.09 13.46
CA GLU A 414 2.85 26.81 13.31
C GLU A 414 3.60 25.81 12.41
N SER A 415 4.51 26.30 11.57
CA SER A 415 5.37 25.45 10.72
C SER A 415 6.78 25.21 11.29
N ASP A 416 7.17 25.86 12.40
CA ASP A 416 8.49 25.70 13.02
C ASP A 416 8.47 24.65 14.15
N LEU A 417 8.13 23.42 13.77
CA LEU A 417 7.98 22.28 14.67
C LEU A 417 9.17 21.32 14.54
N ASP A 418 9.31 20.44 15.53
CA ASP A 418 10.27 19.32 15.54
C ASP A 418 9.72 18.08 14.82
N SER A 419 8.67 18.25 14.02
CA SER A 419 7.96 17.20 13.29
C SER A 419 7.77 17.61 11.83
N MET A 420 8.19 16.74 10.90
CA MET A 420 7.86 16.91 9.48
C MET A 420 6.36 16.75 9.27
N TYR A 421 5.71 15.85 10.00
CA TYR A 421 4.27 15.62 9.92
C TYR A 421 3.45 16.88 10.23
N PHE A 422 3.59 17.43 11.44
CA PHE A 422 2.78 18.57 11.86
C PHE A 422 3.16 19.85 11.11
N ALA A 423 4.44 20.06 10.80
CA ALA A 423 4.86 21.21 10.00
C ALA A 423 4.32 21.12 8.56
N GLY A 424 4.35 19.93 7.95
CA GLY A 424 3.75 19.66 6.65
C GLY A 424 2.25 19.96 6.65
N LYS A 425 1.50 19.43 7.64
CA LYS A 425 0.07 19.73 7.82
C LYS A 425 -0.20 21.24 7.89
N ALA A 426 0.57 21.98 8.68
CA ALA A 426 0.43 23.42 8.80
C ALA A 426 0.66 24.12 7.45
N LEU A 427 1.77 23.82 6.77
CA LEU A 427 2.10 24.40 5.46
C LEU A 427 1.02 24.11 4.40
N ALA A 428 0.47 22.90 4.38
CA ALA A 428 -0.59 22.52 3.46
C ALA A 428 -1.91 23.24 3.75
N LYS A 429 -2.28 23.41 5.02
CA LYS A 429 -3.43 24.23 5.44
C LYS A 429 -3.31 25.66 4.88
N TYR A 430 -2.16 26.30 5.07
CA TYR A 430 -1.94 27.67 4.58
C TYR A 430 -1.92 27.76 3.06
N ALA A 431 -1.31 26.79 2.38
CA ALA A 431 -1.39 26.69 0.92
C ALA A 431 -2.86 26.62 0.45
N CYS A 432 -3.69 25.84 1.14
CA CYS A 432 -5.11 25.70 0.83
C CYS A 432 -5.89 27.00 1.05
N ILE A 433 -5.63 27.72 2.14
CA ILE A 433 -6.23 29.05 2.42
C ILE A 433 -5.88 30.04 1.31
N ILE A 434 -4.60 30.16 0.98
CA ILE A 434 -4.10 31.12 -0.03
C ILE A 434 -4.68 30.77 -1.40
N LEU A 435 -4.69 29.50 -1.79
CA LEU A 435 -5.27 29.03 -3.03
C LEU A 435 -6.77 29.34 -3.11
N SER A 436 -7.51 29.12 -2.03
CA SER A 436 -8.96 29.41 -1.98
C SER A 436 -9.23 30.90 -2.13
N ALA A 437 -8.51 31.72 -1.37
CA ALA A 437 -8.65 33.17 -1.42
C ALA A 437 -8.31 33.73 -2.81
N HIS A 438 -7.21 33.25 -3.41
CA HIS A 438 -6.79 33.63 -4.75
C HIS A 438 -7.80 33.23 -5.83
N SER A 439 -8.19 31.96 -5.85
CA SER A 439 -8.91 31.40 -6.99
C SER A 439 -10.44 31.53 -6.88
N LEU A 440 -10.97 31.64 -5.66
CA LEU A 440 -12.43 31.64 -5.43
C LEU A 440 -12.96 32.94 -4.82
N LEU A 441 -12.11 33.77 -4.22
CA LEU A 441 -12.53 34.99 -3.49
C LEU A 441 -11.81 36.28 -3.97
N SER A 442 -11.06 36.24 -5.07
CA SER A 442 -10.23 37.36 -5.57
C SER A 442 -11.02 38.62 -5.95
N ASN A 443 -12.33 38.52 -6.15
CA ASN A 443 -13.19 39.68 -6.40
C ASN A 443 -13.43 40.54 -5.16
N ALA A 444 -13.10 40.06 -3.95
CA ALA A 444 -13.20 40.84 -2.73
C ALA A 444 -12.13 41.95 -2.69
N PRO A 445 -12.48 43.20 -2.37
CA PRO A 445 -11.52 44.31 -2.31
C PRO A 445 -10.35 44.01 -1.37
N GLY A 446 -9.11 44.21 -1.84
CA GLY A 446 -7.89 44.01 -1.06
C GLY A 446 -7.42 42.54 -0.94
N MET A 447 -8.20 41.58 -1.44
CA MET A 447 -7.90 40.15 -1.26
C MET A 447 -6.61 39.74 -2.00
N ASN A 448 -6.39 40.26 -3.19
CA ASN A 448 -5.21 39.92 -3.99
C ASN A 448 -3.91 40.39 -3.32
N GLU A 449 -3.91 41.56 -2.69
CA GLU A 449 -2.77 42.07 -1.92
C GLU A 449 -2.50 41.21 -0.68
N ALA A 450 -3.55 40.76 0.02
CA ALA A 450 -3.44 39.88 1.17
C ALA A 450 -2.88 38.49 0.79
N VAL A 451 -3.38 37.93 -0.31
CA VAL A 451 -2.89 36.68 -0.91
C VAL A 451 -1.42 36.80 -1.28
N ALA A 452 -1.01 37.89 -1.95
CA ALA A 452 0.38 38.10 -2.33
C ALA A 452 1.31 38.15 -1.11
N ALA A 453 0.92 38.88 -0.05
CA ALA A 453 1.68 38.96 1.19
C ALA A 453 1.77 37.60 1.90
N ALA A 454 0.68 36.85 1.97
CA ALA A 454 0.64 35.52 2.58
C ALA A 454 1.48 34.50 1.79
N LEU A 455 1.47 34.58 0.44
CA LEU A 455 2.29 33.70 -0.41
C LEU A 455 3.79 33.93 -0.20
N VAL A 456 4.22 35.19 0.01
CA VAL A 456 5.62 35.50 0.38
C VAL A 456 5.98 34.84 1.72
N ARG A 457 5.12 34.96 2.74
CA ARG A 457 5.34 34.33 4.05
C ARG A 457 5.38 32.80 3.96
N LEU A 458 4.46 32.19 3.20
CA LEU A 458 4.43 30.74 2.97
C LEU A 458 5.73 30.26 2.31
N LYS A 459 6.21 30.94 1.25
CA LYS A 459 7.48 30.62 0.60
C LYS A 459 8.66 30.70 1.55
N ALA A 460 8.72 31.72 2.41
CA ALA A 460 9.78 31.85 3.41
C ALA A 460 9.75 30.69 4.43
N CYS A 461 8.56 30.30 4.90
CA CYS A 461 8.40 29.16 5.80
C CYS A 461 8.75 27.82 5.12
N PHE A 462 8.33 27.62 3.87
CA PHE A 462 8.69 26.47 3.06
C PHE A 462 10.20 26.40 2.81
N ALA A 463 10.85 27.55 2.60
CA ALA A 463 12.29 27.66 2.40
C ALA A 463 13.10 27.15 3.60
N ARG A 464 12.57 27.23 4.83
CA ARG A 464 13.20 26.59 6.01
C ARG A 464 13.49 25.11 5.75
N PHE A 465 12.56 24.40 5.11
CA PHE A 465 12.67 22.97 4.81
C PHE A 465 13.48 22.70 3.54
N SER A 466 13.26 23.48 2.46
CA SER A 466 14.02 23.27 1.23
C SER A 466 15.51 23.62 1.38
N ASP A 467 15.84 24.54 2.29
CA ASP A 467 17.22 24.84 2.68
C ASP A 467 17.76 23.90 3.77
N ASN A 468 16.93 22.95 4.23
CA ASN A 468 17.27 21.95 5.23
C ASN A 468 17.66 22.52 6.60
N ARG A 469 16.99 23.59 7.03
CA ARG A 469 17.23 24.37 8.26
C ARG A 469 16.21 24.12 9.38
N GLN A 470 15.26 23.22 9.20
CA GLN A 470 14.33 22.79 10.24
C GLN A 470 15.07 22.10 11.40
N LYS A 471 14.42 21.98 12.56
CA LYS A 471 15.04 21.50 13.82
C LYS A 471 15.75 20.15 13.69
N HIS A 472 15.16 19.24 12.92
CA HIS A 472 15.78 17.97 12.53
C HIS A 472 15.95 17.95 11.01
N PRO A 473 17.13 18.35 10.48
CA PRO A 473 17.41 18.32 9.05
C PRO A 473 17.22 16.92 8.44
N LEU A 474 16.84 16.88 7.17
CA LEU A 474 16.78 15.67 6.36
C LEU A 474 18.17 15.28 5.85
N VAL A 475 18.39 13.99 5.67
CA VAL A 475 19.62 13.42 5.10
C VAL A 475 19.28 12.29 4.13
N TYR A 476 20.11 12.10 3.12
CA TYR A 476 20.08 10.89 2.31
C TYR A 476 20.78 9.76 3.06
N GLU A 477 20.01 8.79 3.54
CA GLU A 477 20.49 7.59 4.21
C GLU A 477 20.71 6.49 3.16
N SER A 478 21.95 6.01 3.03
CA SER A 478 22.37 5.14 1.93
C SER A 478 22.37 3.63 2.25
N THR A 479 22.13 3.24 3.50
CA THR A 479 21.94 1.85 3.94
C THR A 479 20.67 1.27 3.33
N TRP A 480 19.54 1.97 3.44
CA TRP A 480 18.31 1.60 2.75
C TRP A 480 18.14 2.40 1.46
N GLY A 481 18.69 3.61 1.37
CA GLY A 481 18.60 4.45 0.17
C GLY A 481 17.31 5.25 0.15
N GLY A 482 17.28 6.35 0.91
CA GLY A 482 16.14 7.27 0.96
C GLY A 482 16.38 8.51 1.80
N ILE A 483 15.38 9.40 1.88
CA ILE A 483 15.46 10.62 2.69
C ILE A 483 14.80 10.38 4.05
N VAL A 484 15.55 10.61 5.12
CA VAL A 484 15.06 10.46 6.50
C VAL A 484 15.36 11.71 7.32
N SER A 485 14.55 11.96 8.35
CA SER A 485 14.84 12.96 9.36
C SER A 485 16.00 12.51 10.25
N THR A 486 16.83 13.46 10.68
CA THR A 486 17.89 13.23 11.68
C THR A 486 17.37 13.05 13.11
N ALA A 487 16.06 13.14 13.33
CA ALA A 487 15.44 13.05 14.66
C ALA A 487 15.93 11.84 15.46
N ALA A 488 15.74 10.60 14.98
CA ALA A 488 16.15 9.42 15.74
C ALA A 488 17.67 9.34 16.00
N TYR A 489 18.49 9.90 15.12
CA TYR A 489 19.95 9.94 15.29
C TYR A 489 20.39 10.92 16.39
N THR A 490 19.61 11.98 16.60
CA THR A 490 19.92 13.04 17.56
C THR A 490 19.25 12.80 18.91
N THR A 491 18.05 12.23 18.94
CA THR A 491 17.27 11.96 20.16
C THR A 491 17.48 10.54 20.70
N GLY A 492 17.87 9.58 19.84
CA GLY A 492 17.90 8.16 20.17
C GLY A 492 16.51 7.49 20.20
N ASP A 493 15.44 8.25 19.97
CA ASP A 493 14.07 7.72 19.93
C ASP A 493 13.70 7.27 18.51
N ARG A 494 13.46 5.97 18.36
CA ARG A 494 13.05 5.38 17.08
C ARG A 494 11.67 5.81 16.61
N MET A 495 10.81 6.27 17.52
CA MET A 495 9.44 6.73 17.23
C MET A 495 9.35 8.26 17.13
N ALA A 496 10.48 8.97 17.22
CA ALA A 496 10.51 10.41 16.97
C ALA A 496 9.90 10.72 15.60
N ASP A 497 8.97 11.68 15.56
CA ASP A 497 8.18 12.01 14.37
C ASP A 497 7.56 10.75 13.73
N PHE A 498 6.85 9.96 14.56
CA PHE A 498 6.13 8.74 14.18
C PHE A 498 7.00 7.62 13.58
N GLY A 499 8.31 7.69 13.77
CA GLY A 499 9.27 6.76 13.20
C GLY A 499 9.66 7.07 11.75
N GLY A 500 9.51 8.33 11.32
CA GLY A 500 9.96 8.79 10.00
C GLY A 500 11.45 8.52 9.75
N SER A 501 12.31 8.56 10.79
CA SER A 501 13.71 8.15 10.62
C SER A 501 13.90 6.68 10.24
N PHE A 502 12.88 5.83 10.48
CA PHE A 502 12.82 4.40 10.18
C PHE A 502 11.86 4.12 9.00
N TYR A 503 11.67 5.08 8.10
CA TYR A 503 10.84 4.97 6.90
C TYR A 503 9.33 4.76 7.13
N ASN A 504 8.81 5.04 8.33
CA ASN A 504 7.37 5.15 8.50
C ASN A 504 6.85 6.40 7.77
N ASP A 505 5.69 6.28 7.16
CA ASP A 505 4.78 7.41 6.90
C ASP A 505 5.34 8.49 5.96
N HIS A 506 6.39 8.18 5.19
CA HIS A 506 7.01 9.14 4.26
C HIS A 506 5.99 9.72 3.26
N HIS A 507 5.08 8.90 2.73
CA HIS A 507 4.02 9.37 1.82
C HIS A 507 2.99 10.25 2.53
N PHE A 508 2.71 10.02 3.81
CA PHE A 508 1.88 10.93 4.62
C PHE A 508 2.59 12.27 4.86
N HIS A 509 3.81 12.23 5.40
CA HIS A 509 4.55 13.43 5.80
C HIS A 509 4.92 14.25 4.57
N TYR A 510 5.59 13.63 3.60
CA TYR A 510 6.10 14.30 2.41
C TYR A 510 4.99 14.70 1.44
N GLY A 511 3.87 13.99 1.42
CA GLY A 511 2.70 14.35 0.61
C GLY A 511 2.21 15.77 0.88
N TYR A 512 2.24 16.22 2.14
CA TYR A 512 1.90 17.59 2.51
C TYR A 512 2.86 18.63 1.92
N PHE A 513 4.18 18.37 1.97
CA PHE A 513 5.17 19.28 1.38
C PHE A 513 5.10 19.31 -0.14
N VAL A 514 4.86 18.17 -0.78
CA VAL A 514 4.67 18.09 -2.24
C VAL A 514 3.41 18.88 -2.64
N TYR A 515 2.31 18.75 -1.89
CA TYR A 515 1.10 19.54 -2.11
C TYR A 515 1.39 21.04 -1.97
N THR A 516 2.03 21.48 -0.87
CA THR A 516 2.39 22.89 -0.67
C THR A 516 3.27 23.41 -1.80
N GLY A 517 4.30 22.66 -2.20
CA GLY A 517 5.18 23.03 -3.31
C GLY A 517 4.44 23.15 -4.64
N ALA A 518 3.51 22.24 -4.93
CA ALA A 518 2.66 22.30 -6.11
C ALA A 518 1.76 23.54 -6.11
N VAL A 519 1.17 23.91 -4.97
CA VAL A 519 0.36 25.13 -4.86
C VAL A 519 1.21 26.39 -5.03
N ILE A 520 2.40 26.45 -4.42
CA ILE A 520 3.33 27.58 -4.60
C ILE A 520 3.66 27.75 -6.08
N ALA A 521 4.03 26.67 -6.77
CA ALA A 521 4.35 26.67 -8.19
C ALA A 521 3.14 27.04 -9.09
N HIS A 522 1.93 26.65 -8.69
CA HIS A 522 0.71 27.00 -9.41
C HIS A 522 0.40 28.51 -9.32
N LEU A 523 0.62 29.10 -8.13
CA LEU A 523 0.35 30.52 -7.89
C LEU A 523 1.51 31.44 -8.29
N ASP A 524 2.73 30.92 -8.36
CA ASP A 524 3.93 31.62 -8.83
C ASP A 524 4.78 30.68 -9.71
N PRO A 525 4.49 30.60 -11.02
CA PRO A 525 5.24 29.77 -11.96
C PRO A 525 6.75 30.09 -12.00
N ASP A 526 7.14 31.35 -11.77
CA ASP A 526 8.55 31.77 -11.78
C ASP A 526 9.35 31.07 -10.67
N TRP A 527 8.70 30.63 -9.58
CA TRP A 527 9.32 29.87 -8.50
C TRP A 527 9.92 28.54 -8.99
N LEU A 528 9.33 27.92 -10.02
CA LEU A 528 9.87 26.70 -10.63
C LEU A 528 11.16 26.96 -11.42
N GLU A 529 11.23 28.10 -12.13
CA GLU A 529 12.34 28.43 -13.03
C GLU A 529 13.56 29.00 -12.27
N GLN A 530 13.31 29.75 -11.19
CA GLN A 530 14.37 30.35 -10.36
C GLN A 530 15.28 29.31 -9.70
N GLY A 531 14.80 28.08 -9.47
CA GLY A 531 15.61 26.99 -8.92
C GLY A 531 16.57 26.32 -9.93
N VAL A 532 16.37 26.55 -11.24
CA VAL A 532 17.24 26.00 -12.29
C VAL A 532 18.40 26.96 -12.62
N THR A 533 18.19 28.26 -12.42
CA THR A 533 19.10 29.33 -12.89
C THR A 533 19.81 30.09 -11.77
N SER A 534 19.31 30.03 -10.53
CA SER A 534 19.89 30.76 -9.39
C SER A 534 20.21 29.82 -8.23
N PHE A 535 21.35 30.04 -7.58
CA PHE A 535 21.75 29.36 -6.34
C PHE A 535 20.88 29.73 -5.12
N ALA A 536 19.72 30.39 -5.33
CA ALA A 536 18.91 31.01 -4.28
C ALA A 536 17.60 30.26 -3.96
N ASN A 537 17.14 29.31 -4.78
CA ASN A 537 15.89 28.59 -4.55
C ASN A 537 16.05 27.05 -4.63
N ASN A 538 16.12 26.37 -3.48
CA ASN A 538 16.18 24.91 -3.38
C ASN A 538 14.80 24.23 -3.48
N GLY A 539 13.71 24.99 -3.57
CA GLY A 539 12.33 24.53 -3.44
C GLY A 539 11.94 23.42 -4.40
N PRO A 540 12.02 23.62 -5.74
CA PRO A 540 11.65 22.58 -6.70
C PRO A 540 12.49 21.30 -6.57
N ALA A 541 13.79 21.41 -6.30
CA ALA A 541 14.67 20.27 -6.09
C ALA A 541 14.33 19.50 -4.81
N PHE A 542 13.90 20.20 -3.75
CA PHE A 542 13.40 19.59 -2.52
C PHE A 542 12.12 18.79 -2.78
N VAL A 543 11.15 19.34 -3.52
CA VAL A 543 9.91 18.63 -3.87
C VAL A 543 10.20 17.40 -4.74
N ASP A 544 11.04 17.52 -5.77
CA ASP A 544 11.46 16.39 -6.62
C ASP A 544 12.14 15.29 -5.79
N MET A 545 12.99 15.67 -4.84
CA MET A 545 13.64 14.72 -3.93
C MET A 545 12.61 13.95 -3.09
N LEU A 546 11.63 14.64 -2.51
CA LEU A 546 10.57 14.01 -1.70
C LEU A 546 9.70 13.06 -2.54
N VAL A 547 9.26 13.49 -3.73
CA VAL A 547 8.51 12.65 -4.69
C VAL A 547 9.28 11.37 -5.02
N ARG A 548 10.58 11.48 -5.28
CA ARG A 548 11.41 10.32 -5.61
C ARG A 548 11.58 9.36 -4.43
N ASP A 549 11.54 9.85 -3.19
CA ASP A 549 11.67 8.99 -2.03
C ASP A 549 10.48 8.03 -1.86
N TYR A 550 9.23 8.53 -1.93
CA TYR A 550 8.05 7.69 -1.70
C TYR A 550 7.42 7.11 -2.98
N ALA A 551 7.61 7.75 -4.14
CA ALA A 551 6.89 7.44 -5.38
C ALA A 551 7.74 7.40 -6.67
N SER A 552 9.07 7.19 -6.56
CA SER A 552 9.91 6.95 -7.74
C SER A 552 9.36 5.82 -8.62
N SER A 553 9.30 6.01 -9.93
CA SER A 553 8.84 4.98 -10.88
C SER A 553 9.96 4.22 -11.58
N MET A 554 11.23 4.56 -11.30
CA MET A 554 12.36 4.13 -12.11
C MET A 554 12.89 2.76 -11.65
N PRO A 555 12.87 1.71 -12.49
CA PRO A 555 13.93 0.72 -12.53
C PRO A 555 15.00 1.23 -13.51
N ASN A 556 16.03 1.86 -12.98
CA ASN A 556 17.11 2.48 -13.74
C ASN A 556 17.80 1.48 -14.70
N THR A 557 17.58 1.56 -16.03
CA THR A 557 18.22 0.63 -16.98
C THR A 557 18.88 1.25 -18.22
N GLN A 558 18.94 2.57 -18.39
CA GLN A 558 19.85 3.16 -19.39
C GLN A 558 20.58 4.38 -18.81
N ASP A 559 21.92 4.30 -18.85
CA ASP A 559 22.90 5.26 -18.35
C ASP A 559 23.10 5.44 -16.83
N SER A 560 23.68 4.40 -16.24
CA SER A 560 24.89 4.47 -15.39
C SER A 560 25.07 5.65 -14.39
N LYS A 561 24.10 5.88 -13.50
CA LYS A 561 24.36 6.19 -12.07
C LYS A 561 23.33 5.45 -11.24
N ARG A 562 23.75 4.61 -10.28
CA ARG A 562 22.85 3.76 -9.47
C ARG A 562 21.62 4.55 -8.98
N PRO A 563 20.40 3.97 -9.01
CA PRO A 563 19.23 4.67 -8.49
C PRO A 563 19.47 5.04 -7.03
N LEU A 564 18.99 6.21 -6.60
CA LEU A 564 19.09 6.65 -5.19
C LEU A 564 17.93 6.13 -4.35
N PHE A 565 16.78 5.90 -4.98
CA PHE A 565 15.53 5.55 -4.32
C PHE A 565 14.94 4.28 -4.93
N PRO A 566 14.29 3.41 -4.12
CA PRO A 566 13.59 2.26 -4.65
C PRO A 566 12.33 2.71 -5.40
N SER A 567 11.85 1.89 -6.33
CA SER A 567 10.60 2.15 -7.04
C SER A 567 9.41 1.97 -6.10
N PHE A 568 8.47 2.91 -6.12
CA PHE A 568 7.20 2.86 -5.39
C PHE A 568 7.38 2.46 -3.92
N ARG A 569 8.25 3.14 -3.16
CA ARG A 569 8.57 2.77 -1.78
C ARG A 569 7.30 2.46 -0.97
N SER A 570 6.34 3.38 -0.97
CA SER A 570 5.10 3.25 -0.19
C SER A 570 4.01 2.49 -0.95
N PHE A 571 3.71 2.89 -2.19
CA PHE A 571 2.59 2.31 -2.95
C PHE A 571 2.86 0.85 -3.35
N ASP A 572 1.94 -0.05 -3.04
CA ASP A 572 2.03 -1.46 -3.41
C ASP A 572 0.99 -1.77 -4.49
N TRP A 573 1.45 -2.04 -5.71
CA TRP A 573 0.57 -2.31 -6.86
C TRP A 573 -0.28 -3.56 -6.67
N TYR A 574 0.19 -4.56 -5.92
CA TYR A 574 -0.56 -5.80 -5.69
C TYR A 574 -1.65 -5.62 -4.61
N HIS A 575 -1.44 -4.76 -3.62
CA HIS A 575 -2.48 -4.42 -2.62
C HIS A 575 -3.39 -3.27 -3.07
N GLY A 576 -2.93 -2.48 -4.04
CA GLY A 576 -3.64 -1.36 -4.64
C GLY A 576 -3.67 -0.11 -3.74
N HIS A 577 -2.89 -0.06 -2.67
CA HIS A 577 -2.73 1.10 -1.80
C HIS A 577 -1.32 1.10 -1.19
N SER A 578 -0.96 2.13 -0.42
CA SER A 578 0.36 2.21 0.20
C SER A 578 0.47 1.41 1.50
N TRP A 579 1.70 1.10 1.91
CA TRP A 579 2.03 0.66 3.26
C TRP A 579 2.78 1.75 4.01
N ALA A 580 2.33 2.06 5.22
CA ALA A 580 2.87 3.13 6.02
C ALA A 580 4.09 2.70 6.83
N GLN A 581 4.03 1.49 7.41
CA GLN A 581 5.13 0.96 8.22
C GLN A 581 6.42 0.69 7.44
N GLY A 582 7.50 1.37 7.83
CA GLY A 582 8.87 1.19 7.36
C GLY A 582 9.59 0.02 8.03
N VAL A 583 10.84 0.22 8.45
CA VAL A 583 11.74 -0.87 8.89
C VAL A 583 11.52 -1.27 10.36
N PHE A 584 10.30 -1.71 10.66
CA PHE A 584 9.88 -2.26 11.95
C PHE A 584 9.45 -3.72 11.81
N LEU A 585 9.89 -4.55 12.75
CA LEU A 585 9.40 -5.92 12.93
C LEU A 585 7.93 -5.91 13.37
N ALA A 586 7.09 -6.70 12.70
CA ALA A 586 5.70 -6.84 13.10
C ALA A 586 5.18 -8.25 12.82
N MET A 587 4.58 -8.88 13.83
CA MET A 587 3.95 -10.18 13.66
C MET A 587 2.83 -10.11 12.63
N ASP A 588 2.02 -9.05 12.65
CA ASP A 588 0.89 -8.85 11.74
C ASP A 588 1.26 -8.25 10.37
N GLY A 589 2.55 -8.09 10.10
CA GLY A 589 3.06 -7.53 8.85
C GLY A 589 2.97 -6.00 8.80
N LYS A 590 2.99 -5.45 7.58
CA LYS A 590 2.85 -4.01 7.34
C LYS A 590 1.48 -3.51 7.75
N ASN A 591 1.42 -2.23 8.11
CA ASN A 591 0.18 -1.55 8.44
C ASN A 591 0.01 -0.23 7.70
N GLN A 592 -1.25 0.19 7.57
CA GLN A 592 -1.65 1.52 7.13
C GLN A 592 -2.99 1.90 7.79
N GLU A 593 -3.04 3.11 8.35
CA GLU A 593 -4.21 3.67 9.04
C GLU A 593 -4.86 4.75 8.17
N SER A 594 -4.21 5.91 8.05
CA SER A 594 -4.74 7.10 7.39
C SER A 594 -4.89 6.94 5.87
N SER A 595 -6.04 6.42 5.43
CA SER A 595 -6.34 6.22 4.02
C SER A 595 -6.47 7.53 3.25
N SER A 596 -6.87 8.62 3.90
CA SER A 596 -6.99 9.95 3.28
C SER A 596 -5.65 10.64 3.10
N GLU A 597 -4.67 10.44 3.98
CA GLU A 597 -3.29 10.91 3.74
C GLU A 597 -2.59 10.09 2.65
N ASP A 598 -2.91 8.79 2.52
CA ASP A 598 -2.47 8.00 1.36
C ASP A 598 -3.02 8.58 0.04
N VAL A 599 -4.29 8.98 0.01
CA VAL A 599 -4.92 9.65 -1.15
C VAL A 599 -4.30 11.01 -1.42
N LEU A 600 -3.99 11.80 -0.37
CA LEU A 600 -3.25 13.05 -0.52
C LEU A 600 -1.92 12.82 -1.21
N SER A 601 -1.16 11.79 -0.83
CA SER A 601 0.19 11.57 -1.37
C SER A 601 0.23 11.41 -2.90
N LEU A 602 -0.78 10.73 -3.46
CA LEU A 602 -0.93 10.53 -4.91
C LEU A 602 -1.56 11.74 -5.60
N TYR A 603 -2.48 12.43 -4.92
CA TYR A 603 -3.03 13.69 -5.41
C TYR A 603 -1.93 14.76 -5.52
N ALA A 604 -1.08 14.90 -4.51
CA ALA A 604 0.07 15.80 -4.51
C ALA A 604 1.05 15.46 -5.64
N LEU A 605 1.32 14.16 -5.86
CA LEU A 605 2.13 13.70 -6.98
C LEU A 605 1.52 14.12 -8.34
N ARG A 606 0.20 13.98 -8.50
CA ARG A 606 -0.51 14.40 -9.71
C ARG A 606 -0.36 15.91 -9.95
N LEU A 607 -0.62 16.74 -8.93
CA LEU A 607 -0.50 18.20 -9.02
C LEU A 607 0.94 18.64 -9.30
N TRP A 608 1.92 17.99 -8.69
CA TRP A 608 3.33 18.27 -8.96
C TRP A 608 3.70 17.97 -10.42
N GLY A 609 3.22 16.85 -10.96
CA GLY A 609 3.36 16.53 -12.38
C GLY A 609 2.75 17.60 -13.29
N GLU A 610 1.59 18.15 -12.93
CA GLU A 610 0.94 19.23 -13.71
C GLU A 610 1.80 20.49 -13.77
N VAL A 611 2.26 21.00 -12.61
CA VAL A 611 3.05 22.25 -12.57
C VAL A 611 4.46 22.06 -13.12
N ARG A 612 5.04 20.86 -13.02
CA ARG A 612 6.33 20.53 -13.62
C ARG A 612 6.26 20.37 -15.13
N GLY A 613 5.09 20.17 -15.71
CA GLY A 613 4.94 19.80 -17.11
C GLY A 613 5.39 18.37 -17.38
N ASP A 614 5.23 17.46 -16.41
CA ASP A 614 5.49 16.03 -16.55
C ASP A 614 4.16 15.27 -16.72
N PRO A 615 3.68 15.08 -17.96
CA PRO A 615 2.42 14.42 -18.18
C PRO A 615 2.47 12.92 -17.85
N VAL A 616 3.66 12.29 -17.85
CA VAL A 616 3.84 10.88 -17.49
C VAL A 616 3.58 10.71 -15.99
N MET A 617 4.09 11.61 -15.15
CA MET A 617 3.79 11.65 -13.72
C MET A 617 2.30 11.89 -13.45
N VAL A 618 1.66 12.83 -14.17
CA VAL A 618 0.20 13.06 -14.06
C VAL A 618 -0.59 11.80 -14.41
N ALA A 619 -0.26 11.15 -15.53
CA ALA A 619 -0.93 9.94 -15.99
C ALA A 619 -0.76 8.77 -15.00
N ARG A 620 0.45 8.60 -14.47
CA ARG A 620 0.76 7.57 -13.47
C ARG A 620 0.04 7.81 -12.15
N ALA A 621 0.09 9.03 -11.62
CA ALA A 621 -0.59 9.39 -10.38
C ALA A 621 -2.11 9.22 -10.53
N SER A 622 -2.69 9.63 -11.66
CA SER A 622 -4.12 9.45 -11.94
C SER A 622 -4.53 7.98 -11.97
N LEU A 623 -3.70 7.11 -12.57
CA LEU A 623 -3.94 5.68 -12.57
C LEU A 623 -3.83 5.08 -11.17
N MET A 624 -2.78 5.44 -10.41
CA MET A 624 -2.61 4.98 -9.03
C MET A 624 -3.77 5.41 -8.13
N MET A 625 -4.28 6.64 -8.28
CA MET A 625 -5.46 7.13 -7.56
C MET A 625 -6.72 6.30 -7.86
N ALA A 626 -6.92 5.86 -9.11
CA ALA A 626 -8.06 5.00 -9.47
C ALA A 626 -7.96 3.62 -8.83
N VAL A 627 -6.77 3.01 -8.88
CA VAL A 627 -6.49 1.73 -8.22
C VAL A 627 -6.68 1.84 -6.70
N GLN A 628 -6.20 2.94 -6.11
CA GLN A 628 -6.35 3.24 -4.69
C GLN A 628 -7.82 3.45 -4.30
N ALA A 629 -8.59 4.24 -5.03
CA ALA A 629 -10.01 4.42 -4.74
C ALA A 629 -10.77 3.08 -4.72
N ARG A 630 -10.48 2.20 -5.70
CA ARG A 630 -11.04 0.85 -5.78
C ARG A 630 -10.62 -0.04 -4.60
N SER A 631 -9.35 -0.03 -4.22
CA SER A 631 -8.85 -0.86 -3.11
C SER A 631 -9.34 -0.35 -1.74
N LEU A 632 -9.45 0.97 -1.54
CA LEU A 632 -10.01 1.57 -0.32
C LEU A 632 -11.50 1.21 -0.16
N GLN A 633 -12.28 1.27 -1.23
CA GLN A 633 -13.69 0.82 -1.22
C GLN A 633 -13.85 -0.69 -0.99
N ALA A 634 -12.81 -1.48 -1.29
CA ALA A 634 -12.80 -2.92 -1.04
C ALA A 634 -12.35 -3.27 0.38
N TYR A 635 -11.44 -2.51 1.00
CA TYR A 635 -10.75 -2.96 2.22
C TYR A 635 -10.90 -2.02 3.42
N TYR A 636 -11.16 -0.73 3.20
CA TYR A 636 -11.24 0.29 4.25
C TYR A 636 -12.68 0.74 4.54
N TYR A 637 -13.56 0.78 3.54
CA TYR A 637 -14.89 1.38 3.65
C TYR A 637 -16.01 0.35 3.53
N TYR A 638 -16.89 0.27 4.53
CA TYR A 638 -17.95 -0.74 4.65
C TYR A 638 -19.36 -0.12 4.52
N GLY A 639 -19.56 0.65 3.45
CA GLY A 639 -20.88 1.16 3.08
C GLY A 639 -21.75 0.11 2.39
N ALA A 640 -23.07 0.15 2.58
CA ALA A 640 -24.00 -0.89 2.10
C ALA A 640 -23.84 -1.34 0.62
N ASN A 641 -23.39 -0.43 -0.26
CA ASN A 641 -23.20 -0.70 -1.69
C ASN A 641 -21.74 -0.95 -2.10
N LEU A 642 -20.81 -1.00 -1.14
CA LEU A 642 -19.40 -1.26 -1.38
C LEU A 642 -19.06 -2.74 -1.17
N PRO A 643 -18.06 -3.29 -1.89
CA PRO A 643 -17.60 -4.67 -1.69
C PRO A 643 -17.20 -4.95 -0.24
N GLY A 644 -16.66 -3.94 0.45
CA GLY A 644 -16.27 -3.97 1.86
C GLY A 644 -17.40 -4.30 2.84
N ALA A 645 -18.66 -4.00 2.52
CA ALA A 645 -19.78 -4.27 3.43
C ALA A 645 -20.38 -5.67 3.31
N GLN A 646 -20.03 -6.40 2.24
CA GLN A 646 -20.54 -7.74 1.97
C GLN A 646 -19.65 -8.81 2.63
N SER A 647 -20.24 -9.98 2.89
CA SER A 647 -19.52 -11.09 3.52
C SER A 647 -18.44 -11.66 2.59
N ASP A 648 -17.28 -11.95 3.16
CA ASP A 648 -16.14 -12.58 2.47
C ASP A 648 -16.26 -14.09 2.28
N ARG A 649 -17.35 -14.70 2.75
CA ARG A 649 -17.64 -16.11 2.53
C ARG A 649 -17.73 -16.42 1.03
N LEU A 650 -17.30 -17.63 0.67
CA LEU A 650 -17.39 -18.11 -0.71
C LEU A 650 -18.84 -17.97 -1.23
N GLY A 651 -18.98 -17.27 -2.35
CA GLY A 651 -20.29 -17.02 -2.99
C GLY A 651 -21.05 -15.79 -2.50
N ALA A 652 -20.58 -15.08 -1.47
CA ALA A 652 -21.26 -13.90 -0.92
C ALA A 652 -20.84 -12.56 -1.56
N GLY A 653 -19.79 -12.55 -2.39
CA GLY A 653 -19.40 -11.39 -3.21
C GLY A 653 -18.63 -10.28 -2.50
N GLY A 654 -18.48 -10.35 -1.17
CA GLY A 654 -17.78 -9.35 -0.38
C GLY A 654 -16.34 -9.65 -0.06
N THR A 655 -15.74 -8.75 0.71
CA THR A 655 -14.29 -8.76 1.01
C THR A 655 -13.98 -8.84 2.49
N GLN A 656 -14.96 -8.65 3.39
CA GLN A 656 -14.75 -8.64 4.84
C GLN A 656 -15.70 -9.56 5.61
N PRO A 657 -15.30 -10.05 6.81
CA PRO A 657 -16.17 -10.88 7.62
C PRO A 657 -17.36 -10.08 8.16
N GLN A 658 -18.57 -10.64 8.08
CA GLN A 658 -19.81 -9.99 8.56
C GLN A 658 -19.75 -9.58 10.04
N ALA A 659 -18.96 -10.28 10.85
CA ALA A 659 -18.73 -9.92 12.25
C ALA A 659 -18.00 -8.58 12.44
N PHE A 660 -17.34 -8.04 11.41
CA PHE A 660 -16.54 -6.82 11.48
C PHE A 660 -17.14 -5.64 10.68
N THR A 661 -17.87 -5.90 9.59
CA THR A 661 -18.33 -4.84 8.66
C THR A 661 -19.28 -3.81 9.28
N GLY A 662 -19.90 -4.13 10.41
CA GLY A 662 -20.70 -3.19 11.19
C GLY A 662 -19.94 -1.94 11.66
N ASN A 663 -18.60 -1.98 11.69
CA ASN A 663 -17.73 -0.85 12.06
C ASN A 663 -17.75 0.32 11.06
N LYS A 664 -18.31 0.13 9.85
CA LYS A 664 -18.32 1.07 8.71
C LYS A 664 -16.94 1.44 8.13
N VAL A 665 -15.87 1.41 8.93
CA VAL A 665 -14.49 1.67 8.51
C VAL A 665 -13.51 0.73 9.22
N VAL A 666 -12.36 0.47 8.61
CA VAL A 666 -11.38 -0.51 9.11
C VAL A 666 -10.64 -0.10 10.39
N GLY A 667 -10.37 1.20 10.59
CA GLY A 667 -9.36 1.66 11.55
C GLY A 667 -7.95 1.43 11.01
N ILE A 668 -7.14 0.59 11.68
CA ILE A 668 -5.80 0.23 11.23
C ILE A 668 -5.85 -1.09 10.45
N LEU A 669 -5.47 -1.03 9.17
CA LEU A 669 -5.31 -2.22 8.34
C LEU A 669 -3.87 -2.74 8.44
N PHE A 670 -3.71 -4.00 8.84
CA PHE A 670 -2.46 -4.76 8.72
C PHE A 670 -2.57 -5.82 7.61
N GLU A 671 -1.44 -6.42 7.22
CA GLU A 671 -1.45 -7.58 6.34
C GLU A 671 -2.17 -8.78 6.97
N ASN A 672 -2.12 -8.96 8.30
CA ASN A 672 -2.73 -10.09 9.02
C ASN A 672 -3.97 -9.76 9.87
N LYS A 673 -4.19 -8.47 10.13
CA LYS A 673 -5.12 -7.98 11.15
C LYS A 673 -5.89 -6.76 10.67
N MET A 674 -7.14 -6.61 11.11
CA MET A 674 -7.87 -5.34 11.07
C MET A 674 -8.22 -4.94 12.48
N ASP A 675 -7.96 -3.69 12.85
CA ASP A 675 -8.22 -3.14 14.18
C ASP A 675 -9.01 -1.85 14.08
N HIS A 676 -10.26 -1.87 14.53
CA HIS A 676 -11.13 -0.68 14.56
C HIS A 676 -10.76 0.20 15.76
N THR A 677 -9.59 0.82 15.66
CA THR A 677 -8.97 1.69 16.66
C THR A 677 -8.05 2.69 15.96
N THR A 678 -7.35 3.53 16.72
CA THR A 678 -6.24 4.35 16.21
C THR A 678 -4.99 4.21 17.07
N PHE A 679 -3.84 4.67 16.58
CA PHE A 679 -2.61 4.75 17.38
C PHE A 679 -2.67 5.77 18.54
N PHE A 680 -3.69 6.64 18.58
CA PHE A 680 -3.76 7.77 19.51
C PHE A 680 -5.09 7.88 20.31
N GLY A 681 -6.00 6.91 20.17
CA GLY A 681 -7.20 6.83 20.99
C GLY A 681 -8.35 6.06 20.32
N GLY A 682 -9.33 5.66 21.14
CA GLY A 682 -10.47 4.87 20.68
C GLY A 682 -11.75 5.66 20.42
N ASN A 683 -11.73 7.00 20.48
CA ASN A 683 -12.96 7.77 20.28
C ASN A 683 -13.48 7.60 18.85
N PRO A 684 -14.80 7.54 18.63
CA PRO A 684 -15.35 7.32 17.30
C PRO A 684 -14.89 8.38 16.29
N GLU A 685 -14.81 9.64 16.73
CA GLU A 685 -14.38 10.74 15.86
C GLU A 685 -12.91 10.63 15.46
N TYR A 686 -12.08 9.92 16.23
CA TYR A 686 -10.68 9.63 15.89
C TYR A 686 -10.62 8.53 14.84
N ILE A 687 -11.30 7.41 15.12
CA ILE A 687 -11.28 6.20 14.27
C ILE A 687 -11.86 6.49 12.89
N HIS A 688 -12.94 7.24 12.79
CA HIS A 688 -13.52 7.61 11.49
C HIS A 688 -12.82 8.82 10.86
N GLY A 689 -12.50 9.83 11.66
CA GLY A 689 -11.95 11.10 11.17
C GLY A 689 -10.58 10.95 10.53
N ILE A 690 -9.76 9.99 10.97
CA ILE A 690 -8.43 9.73 10.39
C ILE A 690 -8.51 9.28 8.93
N HIS A 691 -9.65 8.71 8.49
CA HIS A 691 -9.90 8.34 7.09
C HIS A 691 -10.59 9.46 6.27
N MET A 692 -10.85 10.62 6.89
CA MET A 692 -11.49 11.77 6.25
C MET A 692 -10.47 12.89 5.96
N LEU A 693 -9.57 13.18 6.90
CA LEU A 693 -8.62 14.28 6.78
C LEU A 693 -7.33 13.86 6.05
N PRO A 694 -6.71 14.75 5.27
CA PRO A 694 -7.19 16.08 4.90
C PRO A 694 -8.28 16.00 3.82
N LEU A 695 -9.25 16.91 3.91
CA LEU A 695 -10.30 17.03 2.90
C LEU A 695 -9.83 17.96 1.79
N LEU A 696 -9.71 17.43 0.59
CA LEU A 696 -9.11 18.06 -0.59
C LEU A 696 -9.95 17.71 -1.84
N PRO A 697 -9.67 18.29 -3.02
CA PRO A 697 -10.40 17.96 -4.25
C PRO A 697 -10.43 16.47 -4.61
N CYS A 698 -9.44 15.69 -4.16
CA CYS A 698 -9.41 14.24 -4.34
C CYS A 698 -10.33 13.45 -3.39
N SER A 699 -10.82 14.05 -2.30
CA SER A 699 -11.59 13.33 -1.27
C SER A 699 -12.90 12.74 -1.80
N PRO A 700 -13.74 13.44 -2.61
CA PRO A 700 -14.95 12.85 -3.19
C PRO A 700 -14.69 11.71 -4.17
N TYR A 701 -13.50 11.65 -4.76
CA TYR A 701 -13.12 10.58 -5.68
C TYR A 701 -12.82 9.28 -4.91
N ALA A 702 -12.09 9.39 -3.79
CA ALA A 702 -11.76 8.23 -2.95
C ALA A 702 -12.91 7.81 -2.01
N ARG A 703 -13.72 8.77 -1.52
CA ARG A 703 -14.88 8.55 -0.63
C ARG A 703 -16.17 8.93 -1.36
N PRO A 704 -16.88 7.94 -1.98
CA PRO A 704 -18.08 8.23 -2.74
C PRO A 704 -19.19 8.89 -1.90
N PRO A 705 -19.97 9.85 -2.44
CA PRO A 705 -21.04 10.54 -1.70
C PRO A 705 -22.05 9.60 -1.01
N ALA A 706 -22.40 8.49 -1.66
CA ALA A 706 -23.31 7.50 -1.10
C ALA A 706 -22.74 6.81 0.17
N TYR A 707 -21.43 6.57 0.20
CA TYR A 707 -20.76 6.02 1.39
C TYR A 707 -20.68 7.05 2.51
N VAL A 708 -20.33 8.29 2.19
CA VAL A 708 -20.29 9.40 3.16
C VAL A 708 -21.66 9.59 3.82
N ALA A 709 -22.75 9.53 3.05
CA ALA A 709 -24.11 9.62 3.57
C ALA A 709 -24.47 8.44 4.50
N ASP A 710 -24.11 7.21 4.12
CA ASP A 710 -24.35 6.01 4.94
C ASP A 710 -23.60 6.07 6.28
N GLU A 711 -22.31 6.39 6.23
CA GLU A 711 -21.47 6.56 7.43
C GLU A 711 -22.00 7.71 8.32
N TRP A 712 -22.37 8.84 7.73
CA TRP A 712 -22.94 9.97 8.48
C TRP A 712 -24.23 9.60 9.21
N ASN A 713 -25.15 8.94 8.52
CA ASN A 713 -26.42 8.54 9.13
C ASN A 713 -26.21 7.55 10.28
N ASP A 714 -25.28 6.61 10.13
CA ASP A 714 -24.98 5.61 11.16
C ASP A 714 -24.25 6.22 12.36
N MET A 715 -23.32 7.16 12.16
CA MET A 715 -22.41 7.63 13.22
C MET A 715 -22.67 9.04 13.74
N TRP A 716 -23.06 9.97 12.87
CA TRP A 716 -22.89 11.41 13.12
C TRP A 716 -24.20 12.20 13.13
N ALA A 717 -25.25 11.67 12.50
CA ALA A 717 -26.58 12.28 12.49
C ALA A 717 -27.23 12.38 13.88
N ASN A 718 -28.34 13.12 13.97
CA ASN A 718 -29.15 13.31 15.19
C ASN A 718 -28.38 13.97 16.35
N GLY A 719 -27.54 14.96 16.04
CA GLY A 719 -26.79 15.74 17.04
C GLY A 719 -25.52 15.07 17.57
N ARG A 720 -25.15 13.88 17.08
CA ARG A 720 -23.92 13.19 17.51
C ARG A 720 -22.66 13.91 17.05
N ALA A 721 -22.63 14.44 15.83
CA ALA A 721 -21.56 15.33 15.38
C ALA A 721 -21.44 16.60 16.24
N ASP A 722 -22.58 17.19 16.61
CA ASP A 722 -22.66 18.39 17.45
C ASP A 722 -22.20 18.16 18.90
N ALA A 723 -22.07 16.91 19.34
CA ALA A 723 -21.56 16.57 20.67
C ALA A 723 -20.02 16.53 20.74
N VAL A 724 -19.33 16.41 19.61
CA VAL A 724 -17.86 16.30 19.55
C VAL A 724 -17.23 17.67 19.78
N ASP A 725 -16.72 18.00 20.96
CA ASP A 725 -16.17 19.34 21.26
C ASP A 725 -14.64 19.40 21.04
N SER A 726 -14.23 19.26 19.77
CA SER A 726 -12.82 19.32 19.36
C SER A 726 -12.69 19.61 17.85
N GLY A 727 -11.45 19.71 17.36
CA GLY A 727 -11.13 19.89 15.94
C GLY A 727 -11.73 18.84 15.01
N TRP A 728 -12.04 17.65 15.54
CA TRP A 728 -12.70 16.59 14.78
C TRP A 728 -14.10 16.96 14.33
N ARG A 729 -14.83 17.85 15.03
CA ARG A 729 -16.15 18.31 14.58
C ARG A 729 -16.08 18.93 13.19
N GLY A 730 -15.07 19.76 12.94
CA GLY A 730 -14.82 20.34 11.63
C GLY A 730 -14.49 19.30 10.58
N VAL A 731 -13.71 18.27 10.92
CA VAL A 731 -13.42 17.16 10.00
C VAL A 731 -14.70 16.41 9.61
N LEU A 732 -15.58 16.12 10.57
CA LEU A 732 -16.86 15.44 10.34
C LEU A 732 -17.76 16.24 9.37
N TYR A 733 -18.01 17.53 9.65
CA TYR A 733 -18.84 18.37 8.78
C TYR A 733 -18.17 18.68 7.44
N GLY A 734 -16.85 18.78 7.39
CA GLY A 734 -16.12 18.91 6.14
C GLY A 734 -16.32 17.69 5.25
N ASN A 735 -16.27 16.48 5.83
CA ASN A 735 -16.49 15.24 5.10
C ASN A 735 -17.95 15.16 4.60
N LEU A 736 -18.90 15.57 5.44
CA LEU A 736 -20.32 15.66 5.07
C LEU A 736 -20.54 16.50 3.81
N ALA A 737 -19.74 17.53 3.54
CA ALA A 737 -19.89 18.34 2.34
C ALA A 737 -19.85 17.53 1.03
N THR A 738 -19.21 16.36 1.03
CA THR A 738 -19.19 15.42 -0.11
C THR A 738 -20.58 14.85 -0.44
N ALA A 739 -21.46 14.71 0.57
CA ALA A 739 -22.80 14.16 0.43
C ALA A 739 -23.91 15.22 0.59
N ASP A 740 -23.76 16.11 1.58
CA ASP A 740 -24.66 17.22 1.89
C ASP A 740 -23.85 18.53 2.08
N PRO A 741 -23.49 19.19 0.97
CA PRO A 741 -22.77 20.47 1.01
C PRO A 741 -23.56 21.59 1.69
N GLN A 742 -24.90 21.52 1.70
CA GLN A 742 -25.72 22.56 2.32
C GLN A 742 -25.64 22.49 3.85
N ALA A 743 -25.72 21.30 4.43
CA ALA A 743 -25.55 21.10 5.87
C ALA A 743 -24.14 21.52 6.34
N ALA A 744 -23.10 21.17 5.59
CA ALA A 744 -21.73 21.59 5.88
C ALA A 744 -21.58 23.12 5.85
N LEU A 745 -22.14 23.79 4.83
CA LEU A 745 -22.14 25.25 4.76
C LEU A 745 -22.90 25.91 5.91
N ALA A 746 -24.03 25.36 6.32
CA ALA A 746 -24.77 25.87 7.47
C ALA A 746 -23.93 25.79 8.76
N PHE A 747 -23.19 24.69 8.95
CA PHE A 747 -22.28 24.53 10.08
C PHE A 747 -21.11 25.53 10.04
N PHE A 748 -20.36 25.60 8.95
CA PHE A 748 -19.21 26.50 8.86
C PHE A 748 -19.60 27.97 8.72
N GLY A 749 -20.81 28.28 8.25
CA GLY A 749 -21.32 29.63 8.05
C GLY A 749 -21.97 30.25 9.28
N ARG A 750 -22.12 29.50 10.38
CA ARG A 750 -22.81 30.00 11.58
C ARG A 750 -22.05 31.15 12.28
N PRO A 751 -22.77 32.11 12.87
CA PRO A 751 -22.16 33.29 13.51
C PRO A 751 -21.39 32.95 14.79
N ASP A 752 -21.76 31.88 15.49
CA ASP A 752 -21.16 31.39 16.74
C ASP A 752 -20.16 30.25 16.52
N PHE A 753 -19.58 30.16 15.32
CA PHE A 753 -18.54 29.18 15.00
C PHE A 753 -17.29 29.40 15.87
N GLN A 754 -16.75 28.33 16.42
CA GLN A 754 -15.56 28.37 17.27
C GLN A 754 -14.35 27.76 16.55
N ASP A 755 -13.21 28.45 16.57
CA ASP A 755 -11.98 27.98 15.92
C ASP A 755 -11.49 26.64 16.51
N GLY A 756 -11.80 26.35 17.78
CA GLY A 756 -11.49 25.07 18.42
C GLY A 756 -12.19 23.85 17.81
N TRP A 757 -13.16 24.06 16.92
CA TRP A 757 -13.80 23.00 16.15
C TRP A 757 -13.05 22.65 14.85
N LEU A 758 -11.95 23.33 14.53
CA LEU A 758 -11.08 22.99 13.40
C LEU A 758 -9.90 22.13 13.88
N ASP A 759 -9.61 21.05 13.13
CA ASP A 759 -8.31 20.38 13.24
C ASP A 759 -7.19 21.39 12.93
N GLN A 760 -6.02 21.18 13.51
CA GLN A 760 -4.84 22.04 13.28
C GLN A 760 -4.41 22.11 11.81
N GLY A 761 -4.76 21.11 10.99
CA GLY A 761 -4.56 21.10 9.53
C GLY A 761 -5.78 21.56 8.71
N ALA A 762 -6.87 21.99 9.35
CA ALA A 762 -8.10 22.43 8.69
C ALA A 762 -8.22 23.96 8.68
N SER A 763 -9.03 24.48 7.75
CA SER A 763 -9.31 25.90 7.59
C SER A 763 -10.81 26.10 7.40
N ARG A 764 -11.37 27.11 8.06
CA ARG A 764 -12.77 27.50 7.84
C ARG A 764 -12.98 28.07 6.45
N THR A 765 -12.01 28.85 5.96
CA THR A 765 -12.03 29.40 4.60
C THR A 765 -12.12 28.29 3.57
N TRP A 766 -11.24 27.30 3.66
CA TRP A 766 -11.26 26.17 2.74
C TRP A 766 -12.57 25.40 2.83
N TYR A 767 -13.04 25.04 4.02
CA TYR A 767 -14.26 24.24 4.17
C TYR A 767 -15.52 24.96 3.68
N LEU A 768 -15.61 26.28 3.90
CA LEU A 768 -16.69 27.08 3.30
C LEU A 768 -16.61 27.06 1.77
N CYS A 769 -15.44 27.33 1.18
CA CYS A 769 -15.25 27.34 -0.27
C CYS A 769 -15.50 25.96 -0.90
N TYR A 770 -15.00 24.89 -0.27
CA TYR A 770 -15.17 23.51 -0.69
C TYR A 770 -16.65 23.11 -0.70
N ALA A 771 -17.37 23.34 0.41
CA ALA A 771 -18.78 23.02 0.49
C ALA A 771 -19.63 23.86 -0.49
N ALA A 772 -19.28 25.14 -0.69
CA ALA A 772 -19.95 25.99 -1.67
C ALA A 772 -19.76 25.54 -3.12
N ALA A 773 -18.55 25.12 -3.47
CA ALA A 773 -18.27 24.58 -4.79
C ALA A 773 -19.07 23.30 -5.07
N LEU A 774 -19.28 22.46 -4.06
CA LEU A 774 -20.03 21.21 -4.19
C LEU A 774 -21.57 21.40 -4.28
N LEU A 775 -22.10 22.61 -4.07
CA LEU A 775 -23.50 22.93 -4.34
C LEU A 775 -23.84 22.98 -5.84
N GLU A 776 -22.84 23.12 -6.71
CA GLU A 776 -22.99 23.21 -8.15
C GLU A 776 -23.38 21.83 -8.73
N GLY A 777 -24.67 21.54 -8.80
CA GLY A 777 -25.19 20.24 -9.22
C GLY A 777 -26.69 20.18 -9.10
#